data_AF-A0A7X7RNY6-F1
#
_entry.id   AF-A0A7X7RNY6-F1
#
_cell.length_a   1.000
_cell.length_b   1.000
_cell.length_c   1.000
_cell.angle_alpha   90.00
_cell.angle_beta   90.00
_cell.angle_gamma   90.00
#
_symmetry.space_group_name_H-M   'P 1'
#
loop_
_entity.id
_entity.type
_entity.pdbx_description
1 polymer ?
#
loop_
_entity_poly.entity_id
_entity_poly.type
_entity_poly.pdbx_seq_one_letter_code
_entity_poly.pdbx_strand_id
1 'polypeptide(L)'
;NAGTLTFAGHDTTQRLAGAVSGSGTLVKTGTNLFDLAAANSGFTGQALLQQGLTRVAQSGALGTADGGTVIADGATLDLGGAAAADALNLQQEPITVSGAGAGGAGAIINSSANRQINALGTVTLDADTTFGGPGRWDIRNGTLAMNGHAITKTGASAVAVSGSTVVMPGGDTATIDVQEGAFRLQQTAQTGGSAANTVSLGSGTAIEFYDLVNQPAWSLVCEDNTRYHIDNSASDSHNRWGGPVTLNGTLTLTSDGSFRGGFAGEISGSGSLFKTNDLYFFITGTNNTYSGTTRVVGGWLYVNSLRNVGEPSSLGQPMNAADGTIRLGGGGTPGRIVYRGTGDVTDRVIDMAGTTGWTTLSHEGTGPLVISNLTVSTAGSKMLYLIGPSTSTAEIVSGVVNSPSGATTLEKQNAGTWILSGDCTYSGSTTVTDGHLIFNGNNTLAGSTALNKGKLTYTGNNILNGNLEVKNGTATVTGTNAHTSGSILLGNLNNGVLKLLDNARLSCTSNLRVGGAGNSHGALYIDGGAFSNSQAAGENNVNIGCENNAYGYLRMTGGSLSAGRIQTGGYSGGTACGTGVVRIEGGTLTFPDWIILGRRVGGKSAVTLDGGTFTHGASGEFAFCRNGGDCEVNVTGGTLNNPSAAITFHNLDTGAGTGIVNLCAGRLTTRNFYNKTSYATNGGAYLMFGGGTLAASADYSTFVPVTMSGVYSFDAFGSFAGGAVIDSNGKNITIPAAIRKPTGQSVVSIALAAQGSGYIGEPYVLIEGDGVGASAVANLADDGTGKGTFKIAGITMTCPGVDYSAAPTVTLRGGGTNVTAAVIGTVTLGTNVGGGLTKLGTGTLSLSGANTYAGATTVSNGTLHLAAAEALPAGTDLNVAGGTLDLGGFSRTNGAFTASAGVIANGVLTLDSFTKTGTGTLILAASVDTDVPLLIENGTLRLASATPGLLEGPLSGAFNTTESLSTNILVQLTTRMANVNTQPPWSSNVTYLYTGYLWNRSESDVTWTFGEN
;
A
#
# COMPACT_ATOMS: atom_id res chain seq x y z
N ASN A 1 -28.31 35.95 78.82
CA ASN A 1 -29.21 35.13 79.66
C ASN A 1 -28.64 33.72 79.77
N ALA A 2 -28.58 33.15 80.97
CA ALA A 2 -28.18 31.74 81.20
C ALA A 2 -29.40 30.78 81.32
N GLY A 3 -30.63 31.30 81.16
CA GLY A 3 -31.88 30.52 81.22
C GLY A 3 -32.41 30.10 79.84
N THR A 4 -33.48 29.32 79.82
CA THR A 4 -34.12 28.80 78.60
C THR A 4 -35.08 29.82 77.97
N LEU A 5 -34.97 30.06 76.66
CA LEU A 5 -35.90 30.84 75.86
C LEU A 5 -36.69 29.90 74.93
N THR A 6 -37.99 29.74 75.17
CA THR A 6 -38.84 28.82 74.41
C THR A 6 -39.81 29.54 73.48
N PHE A 7 -39.86 29.11 72.22
CA PHE A 7 -40.84 29.50 71.21
C PHE A 7 -41.80 28.32 70.97
N ALA A 8 -43.12 28.49 71.17
CA ALA A 8 -44.10 27.40 71.24
C ALA A 8 -45.36 27.58 70.36
N GLY A 9 -45.25 28.30 69.24
CA GLY A 9 -46.41 28.64 68.40
C GLY A 9 -46.99 27.46 67.60
N HIS A 10 -48.28 27.53 67.26
CA HIS A 10 -48.98 26.47 66.50
C HIS A 10 -49.53 26.96 65.15
N ASP A 11 -50.07 28.18 65.08
CA ASP A 11 -50.85 28.63 63.90
C ASP A 11 -50.20 29.75 63.06
N THR A 12 -49.32 30.58 63.64
CA THR A 12 -48.72 31.74 62.97
C THR A 12 -47.20 31.71 63.00
N THR A 13 -46.56 32.18 61.93
CA THR A 13 -45.11 32.33 61.86
C THR A 13 -44.61 33.25 62.98
N GLN A 14 -43.64 32.78 63.76
CA GLN A 14 -42.92 33.59 64.73
C GLN A 14 -41.60 34.03 64.11
N ARG A 15 -41.40 35.34 63.94
CA ARG A 15 -40.16 35.88 63.37
C ARG A 15 -39.34 36.57 64.46
N LEU A 16 -38.09 36.15 64.61
CA LEU A 16 -37.12 36.78 65.49
C LEU A 16 -36.14 37.63 64.68
N ALA A 17 -36.38 38.95 64.69
CA ALA A 17 -35.59 39.92 63.93
C ALA A 17 -34.43 40.56 64.71
N GLY A 18 -34.40 40.40 66.04
CA GLY A 18 -33.31 40.87 66.90
C GLY A 18 -32.34 39.75 67.26
N ALA A 19 -31.06 40.09 67.49
CA ALA A 19 -30.05 39.13 67.89
C ALA A 19 -30.23 38.67 69.35
N VAL A 20 -30.06 37.37 69.58
CA VAL A 20 -30.01 36.71 70.90
C VAL A 20 -28.54 36.54 71.31
N SER A 21 -28.27 36.64 72.62
CA SER A 21 -26.94 36.45 73.20
C SER A 21 -26.95 35.80 74.59
N GLY A 22 -25.81 35.20 74.97
CA GLY A 22 -25.61 34.46 76.21
C GLY A 22 -25.55 32.95 76.02
N SER A 23 -25.37 32.23 77.13
CA SER A 23 -25.09 30.78 77.17
C SER A 23 -26.31 29.89 77.50
N GLY A 24 -27.51 30.47 77.63
CA GLY A 24 -28.74 29.72 77.89
C GLY A 24 -29.25 28.92 76.69
N THR A 25 -30.31 28.13 76.84
CA THR A 25 -30.84 27.29 75.75
C THR A 25 -31.92 28.02 74.95
N LEU A 26 -31.90 27.91 73.62
CA LEU A 26 -32.98 28.35 72.73
C LEU A 26 -33.82 27.14 72.33
N VAL A 27 -35.09 27.08 72.71
CA VAL A 27 -35.96 25.92 72.44
C VAL A 27 -37.07 26.31 71.46
N LYS A 28 -37.24 25.54 70.39
CA LYS A 28 -38.41 25.61 69.49
C LYS A 28 -39.33 24.41 69.69
N THR A 29 -40.54 24.66 70.12
CA THR A 29 -41.66 23.72 70.26
C THR A 29 -42.88 24.20 69.44
N GLY A 30 -43.93 23.39 69.29
CA GLY A 30 -45.11 23.73 68.50
C GLY A 30 -44.91 23.57 66.98
N THR A 31 -46.00 23.58 66.21
CA THR A 31 -46.01 23.21 64.78
C THR A 31 -45.72 24.36 63.82
N ASN A 32 -45.68 25.61 64.30
CA ASN A 32 -45.51 26.78 63.43
C ASN A 32 -44.09 26.90 62.84
N LEU A 33 -43.95 27.79 61.85
CA LEU A 33 -42.66 28.28 61.36
C LEU A 33 -42.05 29.27 62.37
N PHE A 34 -40.82 29.03 62.78
CA PHE A 34 -39.97 29.97 63.50
C PHE A 34 -38.86 30.47 62.58
N ASP A 35 -38.87 31.77 62.31
CA ASP A 35 -37.98 32.43 61.35
C ASP A 35 -36.90 33.24 62.09
N LEU A 36 -35.68 32.70 62.15
CA LEU A 36 -34.52 33.36 62.73
C LEU A 36 -33.87 34.24 61.67
N ALA A 37 -34.24 35.51 61.72
CA ALA A 37 -33.83 36.49 60.73
C ALA A 37 -32.52 37.20 61.08
N ALA A 38 -32.10 37.23 62.35
CA ALA A 38 -30.88 37.90 62.83
C ALA A 38 -29.69 36.93 62.95
N ALA A 39 -28.46 37.45 62.88
CA ALA A 39 -27.26 36.72 63.31
C ALA A 39 -27.16 36.81 64.83
N ASN A 40 -27.15 35.66 65.48
CA ASN A 40 -27.06 35.49 66.91
C ASN A 40 -25.60 35.23 67.33
N SER A 41 -24.64 35.99 66.80
CA SER A 41 -23.19 35.76 66.99
C SER A 41 -22.70 35.81 68.45
N GLY A 42 -23.52 36.31 69.38
CA GLY A 42 -23.22 36.32 70.82
C GLY A 42 -23.93 35.23 71.62
N PHE A 43 -24.66 34.32 70.96
CA PHE A 43 -25.34 33.19 71.57
C PHE A 43 -24.41 31.97 71.55
N THR A 44 -23.99 31.51 72.73
CA THR A 44 -23.05 30.39 72.91
C THR A 44 -23.70 29.15 73.52
N GLY A 45 -25.03 29.21 73.73
CA GLY A 45 -25.81 28.09 74.27
C GLY A 45 -26.41 27.22 73.18
N GLN A 46 -27.06 26.12 73.58
CA GLN A 46 -27.61 25.14 72.65
C GLN A 46 -28.94 25.61 72.05
N ALA A 47 -29.12 25.41 70.74
CA ALA A 47 -30.41 25.51 70.07
C ALA A 47 -31.08 24.12 69.98
N LEU A 48 -32.28 23.97 70.53
CA LEU A 48 -33.03 22.71 70.58
C LEU A 48 -34.34 22.85 69.80
N LEU A 49 -34.39 22.25 68.62
CA LEU A 49 -35.56 22.24 67.74
C LEU A 49 -36.34 20.95 68.00
N GLN A 50 -37.46 21.05 68.73
CA GLN A 50 -38.25 19.90 69.16
C GLN A 50 -39.49 19.65 68.31
N GLN A 51 -40.06 20.68 67.68
CA GLN A 51 -41.21 20.53 66.78
C GLN A 51 -41.32 21.69 65.78
N GLY A 52 -41.90 21.41 64.60
CA GLY A 52 -42.21 22.42 63.58
C GLY A 52 -40.99 22.84 62.76
N LEU A 53 -41.12 23.92 62.00
CA LEU A 53 -40.05 24.39 61.10
C LEU A 53 -39.28 25.54 61.74
N THR A 54 -37.96 25.51 61.62
CA THR A 54 -37.06 26.60 62.00
C THR A 54 -36.28 27.05 60.77
N ARG A 55 -36.56 28.25 60.27
CA ARG A 55 -35.89 28.81 59.10
C ARG A 55 -34.77 29.76 59.51
N VAL A 56 -33.64 29.63 58.84
CA VAL A 56 -32.44 30.47 59.06
C VAL A 56 -32.18 31.35 57.83
N ALA A 57 -31.97 32.65 58.07
CA ALA A 57 -31.77 33.61 56.98
C ALA A 57 -30.29 34.02 56.76
N GLN A 58 -29.39 33.72 57.71
CA GLN A 58 -27.98 34.14 57.65
C GLN A 58 -27.04 33.25 58.49
N SER A 59 -25.73 33.31 58.20
CA SER A 59 -24.65 32.44 58.70
C SER A 59 -24.41 32.38 60.22
N GLY A 60 -25.03 33.27 60.99
CA GLY A 60 -24.93 33.28 62.47
C GLY A 60 -26.26 33.01 63.16
N ALA A 61 -27.30 32.58 62.44
CA ALA A 61 -28.65 32.49 62.99
C ALA A 61 -28.78 31.49 64.14
N LEU A 62 -27.93 30.45 64.22
CA LEU A 62 -28.02 29.42 65.26
C LEU A 62 -27.13 29.68 66.48
N GLY A 63 -26.13 30.56 66.38
CA GLY A 63 -25.19 30.85 67.48
C GLY A 63 -23.72 30.70 67.09
N THR A 64 -22.88 30.57 68.11
CA THR A 64 -21.49 30.08 68.00
C THR A 64 -21.45 28.56 68.08
N ALA A 65 -20.32 27.99 67.64
CA ALA A 65 -20.07 26.54 67.66
C ALA A 65 -20.12 25.87 69.05
N ASP A 66 -20.11 26.64 70.14
CA ASP A 66 -19.95 26.12 71.51
C ASP A 66 -21.16 25.32 71.99
N GLY A 67 -22.36 25.75 71.62
CA GLY A 67 -23.62 25.17 72.10
C GLY A 67 -24.22 24.11 71.17
N GLY A 68 -24.01 24.29 69.86
CA GLY A 68 -24.55 23.43 68.81
C GLY A 68 -26.08 23.47 68.68
N THR A 69 -26.57 22.81 67.64
CA THR A 69 -28.00 22.72 67.35
C THR A 69 -28.45 21.26 67.33
N VAL A 70 -29.50 20.95 68.08
CA VAL A 70 -30.12 19.62 68.14
C VAL A 70 -31.51 19.68 67.51
N ILE A 71 -31.76 18.83 66.52
CA ILE A 71 -33.02 18.69 65.81
C ILE A 71 -33.63 17.35 66.22
N ALA A 72 -34.71 17.39 66.99
CA ALA A 72 -35.44 16.21 67.42
C ALA A 72 -36.41 15.72 66.34
N ASP A 73 -36.92 14.49 66.52
CA ASP A 73 -37.96 13.96 65.65
C ASP A 73 -39.20 14.86 65.63
N GLY A 74 -39.73 15.11 64.43
CA GLY A 74 -40.84 16.05 64.19
C GLY A 74 -40.44 17.54 64.04
N ALA A 75 -39.15 17.89 64.12
CA ALA A 75 -38.64 19.23 63.82
C ALA A 75 -37.85 19.30 62.50
N THR A 76 -37.88 20.44 61.83
CA THR A 76 -37.13 20.69 60.59
C THR A 76 -36.30 21.96 60.69
N LEU A 77 -35.02 21.89 60.32
CA LEU A 77 -34.19 23.05 60.00
C LEU A 77 -34.30 23.39 58.51
N ASP A 78 -34.78 24.58 58.20
CA ASP A 78 -34.97 25.10 56.85
C ASP A 78 -33.88 26.13 56.50
N LEU A 79 -32.99 25.73 55.60
CA LEU A 79 -31.87 26.51 55.07
C LEU A 79 -32.30 27.50 53.96
N GLY A 80 -33.59 27.55 53.63
CA GLY A 80 -34.15 28.37 52.54
C GLY A 80 -34.45 29.83 52.90
N GLY A 81 -34.00 30.33 54.06
CA GLY A 81 -34.27 31.71 54.46
C GLY A 81 -33.34 32.77 53.84
N ALA A 82 -32.23 32.36 53.22
CA ALA A 82 -31.25 33.28 52.66
C ALA A 82 -31.74 33.95 51.36
N ALA A 83 -31.54 35.27 51.25
CA ALA A 83 -32.02 36.07 50.13
C ALA A 83 -31.32 35.79 48.78
N ALA A 84 -30.12 35.20 48.82
CA ALA A 84 -29.33 34.87 47.64
C ALA A 84 -28.78 33.45 47.73
N ALA A 85 -28.49 32.86 46.57
CA ALA A 85 -27.79 31.58 46.49
C ALA A 85 -26.41 31.67 47.16
N ASP A 86 -26.02 30.58 47.82
CA ASP A 86 -24.70 30.36 48.41
C ASP A 86 -24.32 31.37 49.53
N ALA A 87 -25.29 32.15 50.02
CA ALA A 87 -25.11 33.18 51.04
C ALA A 87 -25.11 32.64 52.48
N LEU A 88 -25.63 31.43 52.70
CA LEU A 88 -25.66 30.77 54.01
C LEU A 88 -24.39 29.95 54.23
N ASN A 89 -23.73 30.18 55.37
CA ASN A 89 -22.58 29.39 55.84
C ASN A 89 -22.65 29.14 57.34
N LEU A 90 -23.20 28.00 57.74
CA LEU A 90 -23.30 27.53 59.13
C LEU A 90 -22.24 26.46 59.42
N GLN A 91 -21.13 26.40 58.67
CA GLN A 91 -20.16 25.30 58.79
C GLN A 91 -19.54 25.13 60.17
N GLN A 92 -19.48 26.21 60.96
CA GLN A 92 -18.95 26.17 62.32
C GLN A 92 -19.94 25.58 63.33
N GLU A 93 -21.25 25.60 63.02
CA GLU A 93 -22.30 25.12 63.93
C GLU A 93 -22.41 23.59 63.84
N PRO A 94 -22.15 22.85 64.93
CA PRO A 94 -22.39 21.41 64.96
C PRO A 94 -23.90 21.12 64.98
N ILE A 95 -24.39 20.33 64.02
CA ILE A 95 -25.78 19.90 63.96
C ILE A 95 -25.90 18.44 64.42
N THR A 96 -26.72 18.16 65.41
CA THR A 96 -27.18 16.80 65.75
C THR A 96 -28.64 16.65 65.32
N VAL A 97 -28.98 15.60 64.60
CA VAL A 97 -30.29 15.48 63.92
C VAL A 97 -30.89 14.09 64.09
N SER A 98 -32.23 14.04 64.19
CA SER A 98 -33.03 12.81 64.24
C SER A 98 -34.34 12.97 63.48
N GLY A 99 -34.85 11.86 62.93
CA GLY A 99 -36.23 11.74 62.48
C GLY A 99 -36.52 12.26 61.07
N ALA A 100 -37.79 12.18 60.67
CA ALA A 100 -38.23 12.52 59.32
C ALA A 100 -38.43 14.04 59.10
N GLY A 101 -38.37 14.81 60.19
CA GLY A 101 -38.73 16.22 60.24
C GLY A 101 -40.24 16.49 60.20
N ALA A 102 -40.59 17.76 60.29
CA ALA A 102 -41.98 18.21 60.30
C ALA A 102 -42.69 17.83 58.99
N GLY A 103 -43.72 16.99 59.09
CA GLY A 103 -44.50 16.53 57.93
C GLY A 103 -43.74 15.59 56.98
N GLY A 104 -42.57 15.08 57.37
CA GLY A 104 -41.79 14.10 56.59
C GLY A 104 -40.99 14.66 55.41
N ALA A 105 -40.95 15.99 55.23
CA ALA A 105 -40.22 16.63 54.14
C ALA A 105 -38.69 16.66 54.33
N GLY A 106 -38.21 16.26 55.51
CA GLY A 106 -36.81 16.28 55.91
C GLY A 106 -36.61 17.01 57.25
N ALA A 107 -35.77 16.44 58.11
CA ALA A 107 -35.28 17.11 59.31
C ALA A 107 -34.34 18.28 58.97
N ILE A 108 -33.70 18.23 57.79
CA ILE A 108 -32.97 19.36 57.20
C ILE A 108 -33.45 19.52 55.75
N ILE A 109 -33.87 20.74 55.41
CA ILE A 109 -34.32 21.09 54.07
C ILE A 109 -33.74 22.43 53.60
N ASN A 110 -33.80 22.67 52.29
CA ASN A 110 -33.81 24.02 51.74
C ASN A 110 -35.15 24.22 51.01
N SER A 111 -36.05 25.02 51.60
CA SER A 111 -37.37 25.28 51.03
C SER A 111 -37.37 26.27 49.85
N SER A 112 -36.24 26.90 49.54
CA SER A 112 -36.13 27.95 48.53
C SER A 112 -35.55 27.45 47.20
N ALA A 113 -35.64 28.28 46.15
CA ALA A 113 -34.95 28.04 44.89
C ALA A 113 -33.45 28.42 44.94
N ASN A 114 -33.02 29.17 45.96
CA ASN A 114 -31.62 29.56 46.14
C ASN A 114 -30.82 28.39 46.71
N ARG A 115 -29.99 27.75 45.88
CA ARG A 115 -29.07 26.71 46.38
C ARG A 115 -28.16 27.25 47.48
N GLN A 116 -27.76 26.42 48.42
CA GLN A 116 -26.85 26.78 49.52
C GLN A 116 -25.69 25.77 49.61
N ILE A 117 -24.65 25.98 48.80
CA ILE A 117 -23.53 25.03 48.72
C ILE A 117 -22.52 25.12 49.88
N ASN A 118 -22.62 26.15 50.71
CA ASN A 118 -21.75 26.33 51.87
C ASN A 118 -22.50 26.07 53.19
N ALA A 119 -23.69 25.46 53.13
CA ALA A 119 -24.66 25.50 54.22
C ALA A 119 -24.13 24.91 55.53
N LEU A 120 -23.77 23.62 55.56
CA LEU A 120 -23.42 22.91 56.79
C LEU A 120 -21.99 22.35 56.73
N GLY A 121 -21.37 22.15 57.90
CA GLY A 121 -20.03 21.61 58.04
C GLY A 121 -20.04 20.25 58.74
N THR A 122 -20.51 20.22 59.99
CA THR A 122 -20.62 19.00 60.79
C THR A 122 -22.08 18.64 61.04
N VAL A 123 -22.49 17.44 60.62
CA VAL A 123 -23.82 16.88 60.86
C VAL A 123 -23.67 15.48 61.47
N THR A 124 -24.29 15.26 62.62
CA THR A 124 -24.27 14.00 63.37
C THR A 124 -25.69 13.46 63.49
N LEU A 125 -25.90 12.20 63.11
CA LEU A 125 -27.18 11.51 63.27
C LEU A 125 -27.25 10.88 64.66
N ASP A 126 -28.37 11.12 65.35
CA ASP A 126 -28.73 10.49 66.64
C ASP A 126 -29.87 9.45 66.46
N ALA A 127 -30.51 9.44 65.29
CA ALA A 127 -31.44 8.43 64.81
C ALA A 127 -31.50 8.43 63.27
N ASP A 128 -32.24 7.49 62.68
CA ASP A 128 -32.55 7.49 61.25
C ASP A 128 -33.18 8.84 60.86
N THR A 129 -32.70 9.44 59.78
CA THR A 129 -32.96 10.85 59.47
C THR A 129 -33.33 11.06 58.00
N THR A 130 -34.32 11.91 57.73
CA THR A 130 -34.66 12.34 56.37
C THR A 130 -33.99 13.67 56.02
N PHE A 131 -33.33 13.74 54.88
CA PHE A 131 -32.81 14.97 54.26
C PHE A 131 -33.64 15.30 53.02
N GLY A 132 -33.97 16.58 52.80
CA GLY A 132 -34.74 16.91 51.61
C GLY A 132 -34.85 18.39 51.23
N GLY A 133 -35.99 18.74 50.64
CA GLY A 133 -36.32 20.08 50.16
C GLY A 133 -36.20 20.28 48.64
N PRO A 134 -36.92 21.29 48.10
CA PRO A 134 -36.89 21.63 46.67
C PRO A 134 -35.62 22.34 46.21
N GLY A 135 -34.83 22.94 47.12
CA GLY A 135 -33.55 23.60 46.82
C GLY A 135 -32.35 22.74 47.19
N ARG A 136 -31.24 22.89 46.47
CA ARG A 136 -29.98 22.20 46.82
C ARG A 136 -29.36 22.77 48.08
N TRP A 137 -28.78 21.91 48.91
CA TRP A 137 -27.90 22.30 50.01
C TRP A 137 -26.78 21.26 50.21
N ASP A 138 -25.68 21.71 50.81
CA ASP A 138 -24.45 20.91 50.93
C ASP A 138 -23.98 20.81 52.39
N ILE A 139 -23.34 19.68 52.68
CA ILE A 139 -22.36 19.52 53.77
C ILE A 139 -20.97 19.67 53.14
N ARG A 140 -20.17 20.62 53.63
CA ARG A 140 -18.90 21.01 53.02
C ARG A 140 -17.78 21.18 54.04
N ASN A 141 -16.61 20.65 53.69
CA ASN A 141 -15.35 20.74 54.46
C ASN A 141 -15.46 20.30 55.94
N GLY A 142 -16.30 19.31 56.24
CA GLY A 142 -16.49 18.83 57.62
C GLY A 142 -16.77 17.34 57.72
N THR A 143 -17.76 16.95 58.52
CA THR A 143 -18.06 15.54 58.80
C THR A 143 -19.57 15.28 58.70
N LEU A 144 -19.95 14.19 58.03
CA LEU A 144 -21.28 13.60 58.14
C LEU A 144 -21.15 12.30 58.96
N ALA A 145 -21.43 12.35 60.26
CA ALA A 145 -21.35 11.21 61.15
C ALA A 145 -22.71 10.53 61.25
N MET A 146 -22.84 9.33 60.67
CA MET A 146 -24.10 8.58 60.62
C MET A 146 -24.33 7.69 61.84
N ASN A 147 -23.30 7.35 62.61
CA ASN A 147 -23.39 6.56 63.84
C ASN A 147 -24.19 5.24 63.70
N GLY A 148 -24.18 4.61 62.52
CA GLY A 148 -24.91 3.38 62.21
C GLY A 148 -26.36 3.58 61.74
N HIS A 149 -26.83 4.82 61.66
CA HIS A 149 -28.20 5.19 61.26
C HIS A 149 -28.34 5.37 59.74
N ALA A 150 -29.59 5.30 59.26
CA ALA A 150 -29.95 5.49 57.86
C ALA A 150 -30.27 6.96 57.53
N ILE A 151 -29.96 7.36 56.29
CA ILE A 151 -30.42 8.60 55.69
C ILE A 151 -31.47 8.28 54.62
N THR A 152 -32.64 8.91 54.69
CA THR A 152 -33.60 8.94 53.58
C THR A 152 -33.50 10.28 52.86
N LYS A 153 -33.30 10.28 51.55
CA LYS A 153 -33.20 11.49 50.72
C LYS A 153 -34.48 11.68 49.90
N THR A 154 -35.23 12.74 50.19
CA THR A 154 -36.47 13.16 49.50
C THR A 154 -36.34 14.57 48.90
N GLY A 155 -37.33 15.06 48.14
CA GLY A 155 -37.30 16.36 47.49
C GLY A 155 -36.51 16.40 46.17
N ALA A 156 -36.93 17.28 45.26
CA ALA A 156 -36.49 17.31 43.86
C ALA A 156 -35.01 17.68 43.64
N SER A 157 -34.39 18.43 44.57
CA SER A 157 -32.99 18.89 44.42
C SER A 157 -31.97 17.95 45.06
N ALA A 158 -30.70 18.17 44.70
CA ALA A 158 -29.58 17.42 45.27
C ALA A 158 -29.30 17.80 46.73
N VAL A 159 -28.97 16.80 47.55
CA VAL A 159 -28.22 16.99 48.81
C VAL A 159 -26.80 16.53 48.57
N ALA A 160 -25.83 17.41 48.84
CA ALA A 160 -24.46 17.14 48.43
C ALA A 160 -23.48 17.05 49.60
N VAL A 161 -22.48 16.18 49.43
CA VAL A 161 -21.28 16.11 50.24
C VAL A 161 -20.11 16.60 49.40
N SER A 162 -19.41 17.63 49.88
CA SER A 162 -18.47 18.42 49.06
C SER A 162 -17.16 18.73 49.79
N GLY A 163 -16.12 19.04 49.01
CA GLY A 163 -14.83 19.49 49.55
C GLY A 163 -14.15 18.37 50.32
N SER A 164 -13.46 18.68 51.41
CA SER A 164 -12.78 17.67 52.24
C SER A 164 -13.71 16.93 53.21
N THR A 165 -15.00 16.85 52.93
CA THR A 165 -15.97 16.23 53.87
C THR A 165 -15.76 14.73 53.96
N VAL A 166 -15.81 14.20 55.19
CA VAL A 166 -15.73 12.76 55.46
C VAL A 166 -17.10 12.26 55.94
N VAL A 167 -17.67 11.29 55.23
CA VAL A 167 -18.84 10.53 55.69
C VAL A 167 -18.36 9.38 56.55
N MET A 168 -18.78 9.36 57.82
CA MET A 168 -18.45 8.33 58.80
C MET A 168 -19.68 7.45 59.06
N PRO A 169 -19.78 6.24 58.47
CA PRO A 169 -20.97 5.41 58.60
C PRO A 169 -21.25 4.96 60.04
N GLY A 170 -20.23 4.77 60.88
CA GLY A 170 -20.39 4.29 62.26
C GLY A 170 -20.65 2.78 62.41
N GLY A 171 -20.72 2.05 61.29
CA GLY A 171 -20.89 0.59 61.25
C GLY A 171 -21.34 0.11 59.87
N ASP A 172 -21.50 -1.20 59.70
CA ASP A 172 -21.89 -1.80 58.42
C ASP A 172 -23.37 -1.58 58.05
N THR A 173 -24.22 -1.22 59.03
CA THR A 173 -25.67 -1.04 58.84
C THR A 173 -26.07 0.32 58.27
N ALA A 174 -25.14 1.26 58.16
CA ALA A 174 -25.45 2.61 57.68
C ALA A 174 -25.80 2.60 56.18
N THR A 175 -26.93 3.22 55.83
CA THR A 175 -27.45 3.28 54.46
C THR A 175 -27.89 4.69 54.07
N ILE A 176 -27.83 5.01 52.77
CA ILE A 176 -28.43 6.20 52.18
C ILE A 176 -29.45 5.74 51.14
N ASP A 177 -30.73 5.98 51.40
CA ASP A 177 -31.84 5.65 50.50
C ASP A 177 -32.33 6.91 49.78
N VAL A 178 -32.11 7.00 48.46
CA VAL A 178 -32.52 8.13 47.62
C VAL A 178 -33.88 7.82 47.02
N GLN A 179 -34.92 8.43 47.56
CA GLN A 179 -36.30 8.25 47.10
C GLN A 179 -36.73 9.34 46.10
N GLU A 180 -36.18 10.56 46.22
CA GLU A 180 -36.42 11.65 45.26
C GLU A 180 -35.16 12.51 45.03
N GLY A 181 -35.06 13.08 43.84
CA GLY A 181 -33.97 13.98 43.47
C GLY A 181 -32.64 13.25 43.33
N ALA A 182 -31.58 13.81 43.92
CA ALA A 182 -30.24 13.24 43.84
C ALA A 182 -29.47 13.30 45.17
N PHE A 183 -28.55 12.36 45.36
CA PHE A 183 -27.46 12.49 46.31
C PHE A 183 -26.17 12.79 45.53
N ARG A 184 -25.40 13.79 45.97
CA ARG A 184 -24.27 14.30 45.19
C ARG A 184 -22.95 14.21 45.95
N LEU A 185 -21.91 13.70 45.30
CA LEU A 185 -20.55 13.60 45.83
C LEU A 185 -19.59 14.43 44.99
N GLN A 186 -18.74 15.23 45.64
CA GLN A 186 -17.91 16.21 44.92
C GLN A 186 -16.49 16.28 45.45
N GLN A 187 -15.55 16.64 44.56
CA GLN A 187 -14.18 17.02 44.88
C GLN A 187 -13.44 15.92 45.67
N THR A 188 -12.87 16.25 46.82
CA THR A 188 -12.11 15.33 47.66
C THR A 188 -12.96 14.69 48.75
N ALA A 189 -14.28 14.69 48.62
CA ALA A 189 -15.17 14.08 49.60
C ALA A 189 -14.85 12.58 49.72
N GLN A 190 -15.00 12.04 50.93
CA GLN A 190 -14.71 10.64 51.24
C GLN A 190 -15.92 9.98 51.86
N THR A 191 -16.24 8.78 51.38
CA THR A 191 -17.16 7.86 52.05
C THR A 191 -16.31 6.83 52.80
N GLY A 192 -16.17 7.00 54.12
CA GLY A 192 -15.58 5.97 54.96
C GLY A 192 -16.44 4.69 54.94
N GLY A 193 -15.94 3.58 55.48
CA GLY A 193 -16.68 2.30 55.48
C GLY A 193 -16.26 1.36 54.35
N SER A 194 -17.14 0.43 54.00
CA SER A 194 -16.84 -0.68 53.08
C SER A 194 -18.01 -1.01 52.16
N ALA A 195 -17.89 -2.09 51.38
CA ALA A 195 -18.97 -2.61 50.53
C ALA A 195 -20.21 -3.08 51.34
N ALA A 196 -20.11 -3.21 52.67
CA ALA A 196 -21.25 -3.52 53.51
C ALA A 196 -22.26 -2.35 53.61
N ASN A 197 -21.79 -1.12 53.46
CA ASN A 197 -22.63 0.07 53.45
C ASN A 197 -23.29 0.26 52.08
N THR A 198 -24.52 0.79 52.05
CA THR A 198 -25.31 0.87 50.81
C THR A 198 -25.81 2.28 50.51
N VAL A 199 -25.69 2.70 49.25
CA VAL A 199 -26.49 3.77 48.65
C VAL A 199 -27.52 3.13 47.72
N SER A 200 -28.81 3.32 48.00
CA SER A 200 -29.92 2.85 47.17
C SER A 200 -30.52 4.00 46.38
N LEU A 201 -30.74 3.81 45.08
CA LEU A 201 -31.38 4.77 44.20
C LEU A 201 -32.76 4.24 43.81
N GLY A 202 -33.83 4.87 44.30
CA GLY A 202 -35.19 4.61 43.88
C GLY A 202 -35.46 5.09 42.44
N SER A 203 -36.55 4.63 41.84
CA SER A 203 -36.85 4.94 40.44
C SER A 203 -36.97 6.46 40.18
N GLY A 204 -36.29 6.95 39.12
CA GLY A 204 -36.25 8.36 38.74
C GLY A 204 -35.16 9.19 39.44
N THR A 205 -34.45 8.62 40.42
CA THR A 205 -33.43 9.32 41.20
C THR A 205 -32.03 9.22 40.59
N ALA A 206 -31.07 9.97 41.16
CA ALA A 206 -29.70 10.00 40.68
C ALA A 206 -28.66 9.98 41.81
N ILE A 207 -27.50 9.42 41.46
CA ILE A 207 -26.24 9.76 42.10
C ILE A 207 -25.51 10.76 41.19
N GLU A 208 -25.08 11.90 41.75
CA GLU A 208 -24.44 12.99 41.02
C GLU A 208 -22.96 13.15 41.43
N PHE A 209 -22.10 13.48 40.46
CA PHE A 209 -20.67 13.67 40.69
C PHE A 209 -20.16 15.00 40.11
N TYR A 210 -19.32 15.69 40.89
CA TYR A 210 -18.57 16.86 40.45
C TYR A 210 -17.10 16.72 40.89
N ASP A 211 -16.21 16.35 39.98
CA ASP A 211 -14.77 16.17 40.27
C ASP A 211 -14.45 15.27 41.46
N LEU A 212 -15.25 14.23 41.70
CA LEU A 212 -14.99 13.33 42.81
C LEU A 212 -13.67 12.56 42.56
N VAL A 213 -12.68 12.78 43.41
CA VAL A 213 -11.35 12.15 43.30
C VAL A 213 -11.31 10.79 43.99
N ASN A 214 -11.92 10.67 45.17
CA ASN A 214 -11.95 9.43 45.93
C ASN A 214 -13.06 8.52 45.42
N GLN A 215 -12.80 7.22 45.37
CA GLN A 215 -13.76 6.24 44.87
C GLN A 215 -14.56 5.67 46.04
N PRO A 216 -15.89 5.87 46.11
CA PRO A 216 -16.70 5.29 47.16
C PRO A 216 -16.61 3.77 47.18
N ALA A 217 -16.36 3.18 48.35
CA ALA A 217 -16.27 1.72 48.51
C ALA A 217 -17.63 1.05 48.78
N TRP A 218 -18.69 1.83 48.95
CA TRP A 218 -20.04 1.36 49.30
C TRP A 218 -20.68 0.60 48.15
N SER A 219 -21.62 -0.28 48.47
CA SER A 219 -22.51 -0.87 47.48
C SER A 219 -23.48 0.18 46.94
N LEU A 220 -23.64 0.23 45.62
CA LEU A 220 -24.64 1.06 44.94
C LEU A 220 -25.74 0.16 44.40
N VAL A 221 -26.99 0.38 44.83
CA VAL A 221 -28.17 -0.35 44.33
C VAL A 221 -28.99 0.58 43.47
N CYS A 222 -29.26 0.19 42.23
CA CYS A 222 -29.93 1.01 41.24
C CYS A 222 -31.24 0.35 40.80
N GLU A 223 -32.38 0.94 41.20
CA GLU A 223 -33.68 0.59 40.64
C GLU A 223 -33.83 1.08 39.20
N ASP A 224 -34.96 0.76 38.56
CA ASP A 224 -35.22 1.19 37.18
C ASP A 224 -35.27 2.72 37.04
N ASN A 225 -34.92 3.22 35.85
CA ASN A 225 -34.93 4.65 35.55
C ASN A 225 -34.07 5.51 36.51
N THR A 226 -32.91 4.98 36.94
CA THR A 226 -31.94 5.71 37.78
C THR A 226 -30.83 6.34 36.93
N ARG A 227 -30.11 7.32 37.48
CA ARG A 227 -29.02 8.02 36.78
C ARG A 227 -27.70 8.02 37.57
N TYR A 228 -26.61 7.71 36.87
CA TYR A 228 -25.24 8.03 37.25
C TYR A 228 -24.83 9.28 36.48
N HIS A 229 -24.92 10.44 37.13
CA HIS A 229 -24.84 11.75 36.47
C HIS A 229 -23.54 12.47 36.79
N ILE A 230 -22.87 13.00 35.77
CA ILE A 230 -21.57 13.67 35.91
C ILE A 230 -21.66 15.11 35.41
N ASP A 231 -21.43 16.04 36.32
CA ASP A 231 -21.50 17.48 36.03
C ASP A 231 -20.13 18.08 35.68
N ASN A 232 -19.03 17.48 36.18
CA ASN A 232 -17.68 17.95 35.89
C ASN A 232 -16.62 16.85 36.10
N SER A 233 -15.52 16.93 35.34
CA SER A 233 -14.34 16.08 35.54
C SER A 233 -13.06 16.75 35.04
N ALA A 234 -12.02 16.80 35.87
CA ALA A 234 -10.70 17.30 35.53
C ALA A 234 -9.71 16.20 35.05
N SER A 235 -10.02 14.92 35.25
CA SER A 235 -9.16 13.78 34.89
C SER A 235 -9.95 12.51 34.59
N ASP A 236 -9.35 11.56 33.87
CA ASP A 236 -9.91 10.24 33.56
C ASP A 236 -10.15 9.35 34.81
N SER A 237 -9.50 9.66 35.93
CA SER A 237 -9.66 8.95 37.20
C SER A 237 -10.81 9.46 38.07
N HIS A 238 -11.41 10.60 37.73
CA HIS A 238 -12.46 11.22 38.55
C HIS A 238 -13.83 10.55 38.35
N ASN A 239 -14.72 10.77 39.32
CA ASN A 239 -16.13 10.37 39.32
C ASN A 239 -16.29 8.85 39.14
N ARG A 240 -15.43 8.08 39.80
CA ARG A 240 -15.45 6.62 39.76
C ARG A 240 -16.07 6.05 41.02
N TRP A 241 -16.95 5.07 40.86
CA TRP A 241 -17.48 4.28 41.96
C TRP A 241 -16.62 3.03 42.16
N GLY A 242 -16.11 2.85 43.39
CA GLY A 242 -15.16 1.79 43.74
C GLY A 242 -15.82 0.50 44.23
N GLY A 243 -16.94 0.60 44.93
CA GLY A 243 -17.67 -0.53 45.50
C GLY A 243 -18.56 -1.26 44.49
N PRO A 244 -19.20 -2.37 44.90
CA PRO A 244 -20.10 -3.13 44.05
C PRO A 244 -21.29 -2.29 43.55
N VAL A 245 -21.77 -2.60 42.35
CA VAL A 245 -22.97 -1.98 41.77
C VAL A 245 -24.00 -3.06 41.45
N THR A 246 -25.24 -2.90 41.89
CA THR A 246 -26.35 -3.81 41.60
C THR A 246 -27.39 -3.09 40.76
N LEU A 247 -27.69 -3.64 39.58
CA LEU A 247 -28.70 -3.13 38.65
C LEU A 247 -29.98 -3.94 38.80
N ASN A 248 -30.99 -3.38 39.46
CA ASN A 248 -32.33 -3.97 39.51
C ASN A 248 -33.18 -3.54 38.29
N GLY A 249 -32.85 -2.39 37.69
CA GLY A 249 -33.43 -1.93 36.43
C GLY A 249 -32.42 -1.18 35.55
N THR A 250 -32.89 -0.26 34.71
CA THR A 250 -32.05 0.51 33.79
C THR A 250 -31.33 1.63 34.52
N LEU A 251 -29.99 1.57 34.55
CA LEU A 251 -29.13 2.67 34.99
C LEU A 251 -28.65 3.47 33.78
N THR A 252 -28.97 4.76 33.77
CA THR A 252 -28.54 5.70 32.75
C THR A 252 -27.24 6.39 33.15
N LEU A 253 -26.17 6.17 32.36
CA LEU A 253 -24.86 6.81 32.52
C LEU A 253 -24.84 8.08 31.67
N THR A 254 -24.78 9.25 32.30
CA THR A 254 -24.97 10.53 31.60
C THR A 254 -24.13 11.67 32.17
N SER A 255 -24.06 12.77 31.43
CA SER A 255 -23.30 13.97 31.79
C SER A 255 -23.85 15.23 31.14
N ASP A 256 -23.49 16.39 31.70
CA ASP A 256 -23.81 17.72 31.16
C ASP A 256 -22.84 18.20 30.06
N GLY A 257 -21.70 17.51 29.91
CA GLY A 257 -20.66 17.84 28.96
C GLY A 257 -19.71 16.67 28.71
N SER A 258 -18.57 16.94 28.06
CA SER A 258 -17.57 15.93 27.70
C SER A 258 -16.70 15.51 28.90
N PHE A 259 -17.32 14.86 29.88
CA PHE A 259 -16.70 14.51 31.16
C PHE A 259 -16.28 13.04 31.27
N ARG A 260 -15.68 12.68 32.40
CA ARG A 260 -15.11 11.38 32.74
C ARG A 260 -15.79 10.79 33.97
N GLY A 261 -16.04 9.48 33.94
CA GLY A 261 -16.46 8.71 35.11
C GLY A 261 -16.31 7.21 34.87
N GLY A 262 -16.68 6.40 35.85
CA GLY A 262 -16.58 4.96 35.67
C GLY A 262 -16.94 4.09 36.86
N PHE A 263 -16.88 2.80 36.62
CA PHE A 263 -16.99 1.75 37.62
C PHE A 263 -15.66 1.02 37.76
N ALA A 264 -15.15 1.00 38.99
CA ALA A 264 -14.02 0.18 39.37
C ALA A 264 -14.46 -1.12 40.08
N GLY A 265 -15.58 -1.08 40.81
CA GLY A 265 -16.20 -2.28 41.39
C GLY A 265 -16.98 -3.12 40.38
N GLU A 266 -17.27 -4.36 40.79
CA GLU A 266 -18.04 -5.32 39.97
C GLU A 266 -19.53 -4.94 39.92
N ILE A 267 -20.16 -5.17 38.76
CA ILE A 267 -21.56 -4.85 38.47
C ILE A 267 -22.36 -6.16 38.39
N SER A 268 -23.52 -6.22 39.03
CA SER A 268 -24.40 -7.40 39.07
C SER A 268 -25.88 -7.03 38.89
N GLY A 269 -26.79 -8.00 38.91
CA GLY A 269 -28.26 -7.78 38.86
C GLY A 269 -28.91 -8.04 37.50
N SER A 270 -30.24 -7.97 37.42
CA SER A 270 -30.98 -8.25 36.18
C SER A 270 -31.12 -7.06 35.23
N GLY A 271 -30.74 -5.87 35.69
CA GLY A 271 -30.93 -4.60 35.00
C GLY A 271 -29.99 -4.36 33.81
N SER A 272 -30.12 -3.16 33.22
CA SER A 272 -29.47 -2.79 31.96
C SER A 272 -28.65 -1.51 32.09
N LEU A 273 -27.67 -1.31 31.20
CA LEU A 273 -26.87 -0.08 31.13
C LEU A 273 -27.24 0.73 29.90
N PHE A 274 -27.56 2.01 30.11
CA PHE A 274 -27.79 2.97 29.03
C PHE A 274 -26.84 4.16 29.12
N LYS A 275 -25.85 4.21 28.24
CA LYS A 275 -24.88 5.30 28.15
C LYS A 275 -25.33 6.36 27.14
N THR A 276 -25.36 7.62 27.56
CA THR A 276 -25.83 8.78 26.77
C THR A 276 -24.82 9.94 26.81
N ASN A 277 -25.00 10.93 25.93
CA ASN A 277 -24.25 12.19 25.84
C ASN A 277 -22.76 11.96 25.56
N ASP A 278 -21.96 13.02 25.50
CA ASP A 278 -20.52 12.93 25.20
C ASP A 278 -19.65 12.50 26.40
N LEU A 279 -20.19 11.64 27.27
CA LEU A 279 -19.49 11.09 28.43
C LEU A 279 -18.46 10.02 28.01
N TYR A 280 -17.28 10.05 28.63
CA TYR A 280 -16.25 9.01 28.53
C TYR A 280 -16.34 8.17 29.80
N PHE A 281 -16.82 6.93 29.66
CA PHE A 281 -17.13 6.08 30.80
C PHE A 281 -16.23 4.85 30.82
N PHE A 282 -15.57 4.61 31.94
CA PHE A 282 -14.62 3.52 32.12
C PHE A 282 -15.23 2.41 32.97
N ILE A 283 -15.33 1.19 32.43
CA ILE A 283 -15.67 -0.01 33.20
C ILE A 283 -14.42 -0.88 33.26
N THR A 284 -13.74 -0.85 34.41
CA THR A 284 -12.45 -1.56 34.55
C THR A 284 -12.61 -2.98 35.07
N GLY A 285 -13.72 -3.28 35.75
CA GLY A 285 -14.10 -4.64 36.15
C GLY A 285 -14.23 -5.57 34.93
N THR A 286 -13.82 -6.82 35.09
CA THR A 286 -13.84 -7.82 34.01
C THR A 286 -14.73 -9.02 34.31
N ASN A 287 -15.34 -9.07 35.50
CA ASN A 287 -16.18 -10.18 35.93
C ASN A 287 -17.59 -9.70 36.31
N ASN A 288 -18.09 -8.66 35.63
CA ASN A 288 -19.44 -8.16 35.87
C ASN A 288 -20.45 -9.23 35.44
N THR A 289 -21.52 -9.38 36.21
CA THR A 289 -22.53 -10.45 36.07
C THR A 289 -23.94 -9.94 35.79
N TYR A 290 -24.12 -8.64 35.57
CA TYR A 290 -25.45 -8.13 35.22
C TYR A 290 -25.95 -8.75 33.91
N SER A 291 -27.25 -9.06 33.83
CA SER A 291 -27.78 -9.86 32.72
C SER A 291 -28.45 -9.06 31.62
N GLY A 292 -28.81 -7.79 31.84
CA GLY A 292 -29.52 -6.97 30.86
C GLY A 292 -28.62 -6.33 29.80
N THR A 293 -29.26 -5.71 28.80
CA THR A 293 -28.57 -5.16 27.62
C THR A 293 -27.67 -3.98 27.93
N THR A 294 -26.65 -3.77 27.10
CA THR A 294 -25.88 -2.52 27.07
C THR A 294 -26.23 -1.69 25.83
N ARG A 295 -26.56 -0.42 26.02
CA ARG A 295 -26.81 0.54 24.93
C ARG A 295 -25.91 1.77 25.09
N VAL A 296 -25.27 2.19 24.00
CA VAL A 296 -24.34 3.33 23.96
C VAL A 296 -24.76 4.32 22.88
N VAL A 297 -25.16 5.53 23.27
CA VAL A 297 -25.62 6.61 22.38
C VAL A 297 -24.87 7.91 22.74
N GLY A 298 -23.75 8.15 22.07
CA GLY A 298 -22.85 9.27 22.32
C GLY A 298 -21.67 8.91 23.23
N GLY A 299 -20.63 9.74 23.16
CA GLY A 299 -19.42 9.59 23.97
C GLY A 299 -18.66 8.30 23.69
N TRP A 300 -17.92 7.83 24.69
CA TRP A 300 -17.05 6.65 24.61
C TRP A 300 -17.26 5.72 25.80
N LEU A 301 -17.43 4.43 25.55
CA LEU A 301 -17.43 3.39 26.57
C LEU A 301 -16.12 2.59 26.50
N TYR A 302 -15.34 2.62 27.57
CA TYR A 302 -14.07 1.89 27.69
C TYR A 302 -14.28 0.61 28.49
N VAL A 303 -13.87 -0.52 27.93
CA VAL A 303 -14.03 -1.85 28.53
C VAL A 303 -12.72 -2.63 28.48
N ASN A 304 -12.47 -3.42 29.52
CA ASN A 304 -11.29 -4.28 29.61
C ASN A 304 -11.58 -5.73 29.19
N SER A 305 -12.84 -6.10 28.96
CA SER A 305 -13.21 -7.41 28.44
C SER A 305 -14.53 -7.41 27.68
N LEU A 306 -14.63 -8.26 26.65
CA LEU A 306 -15.82 -8.51 25.83
C LEU A 306 -15.90 -10.01 25.55
N ARG A 307 -16.39 -10.82 26.49
CA ARG A 307 -16.39 -12.29 26.39
C ARG A 307 -17.63 -12.83 25.66
N ASN A 308 -17.96 -14.11 25.75
CA ASN A 308 -19.18 -14.67 25.17
C ASN A 308 -20.41 -14.48 26.07
N VAL A 309 -21.61 -14.58 25.51
CA VAL A 309 -22.88 -14.73 26.24
C VAL A 309 -22.75 -15.91 27.21
N GLY A 310 -23.23 -15.75 28.44
CA GLY A 310 -23.05 -16.71 29.53
C GLY A 310 -21.71 -16.59 30.27
N GLU A 311 -20.77 -15.77 29.79
CA GLU A 311 -19.49 -15.50 30.47
C GLU A 311 -19.46 -14.08 31.07
N PRO A 312 -19.01 -13.92 32.34
CA PRO A 312 -18.79 -12.61 32.94
C PRO A 312 -17.78 -11.78 32.16
N SER A 313 -18.05 -10.50 31.97
CA SER A 313 -17.20 -9.56 31.23
C SER A 313 -17.37 -8.14 31.78
N SER A 314 -16.67 -7.16 31.22
CA SER A 314 -16.93 -5.75 31.55
C SER A 314 -18.37 -5.35 31.22
N LEU A 315 -19.00 -6.02 30.25
CA LEU A 315 -20.39 -5.79 29.86
C LEU A 315 -21.36 -6.89 30.34
N GLY A 316 -21.11 -7.42 31.53
CA GLY A 316 -22.06 -8.30 32.22
C GLY A 316 -21.97 -9.77 31.82
N GLN A 317 -22.95 -10.56 32.28
CA GLN A 317 -23.15 -11.99 31.97
C GLN A 317 -24.61 -12.24 31.52
N PRO A 318 -25.07 -11.65 30.40
CA PRO A 318 -26.32 -12.02 29.74
C PRO A 318 -26.40 -13.53 29.51
N MET A 319 -27.58 -14.10 29.73
CA MET A 319 -27.83 -15.55 29.60
C MET A 319 -28.46 -15.93 28.25
N ASN A 320 -28.74 -14.95 27.40
CA ASN A 320 -29.28 -15.14 26.05
C ASN A 320 -28.77 -14.06 25.10
N ALA A 321 -28.92 -14.30 23.80
CA ALA A 321 -28.40 -13.41 22.75
C ALA A 321 -29.10 -12.04 22.70
N ALA A 322 -30.40 -11.97 23.00
CA ALA A 322 -31.16 -10.72 22.94
C ALA A 322 -30.65 -9.73 24.00
N ASP A 323 -30.42 -10.25 25.22
CA ASP A 323 -29.86 -9.46 26.32
C ASP A 323 -28.35 -9.22 26.14
N GLY A 324 -27.64 -10.13 25.46
CA GLY A 324 -26.23 -9.96 25.14
C GLY A 324 -25.93 -8.99 24.00
N THR A 325 -26.94 -8.43 23.34
CA THR A 325 -26.74 -7.47 22.26
C THR A 325 -26.22 -6.14 22.79
N ILE A 326 -25.09 -5.68 22.26
CA ILE A 326 -24.49 -4.37 22.53
C ILE A 326 -24.94 -3.40 21.44
N ARG A 327 -25.82 -2.46 21.79
CA ARG A 327 -26.41 -1.51 20.83
C ARG A 327 -25.62 -0.21 20.77
N LEU A 328 -25.09 0.12 19.60
CA LEU A 328 -24.26 1.29 19.37
C LEU A 328 -24.97 2.30 18.46
N GLY A 329 -25.25 3.48 19.02
CA GLY A 329 -25.85 4.62 18.32
C GLY A 329 -27.37 4.73 18.50
N GLY A 330 -27.91 5.88 18.11
CA GLY A 330 -29.35 6.17 18.16
C GLY A 330 -29.69 7.45 17.42
N GLY A 331 -30.64 7.39 16.48
CA GLY A 331 -30.87 8.49 15.54
C GLY A 331 -29.60 8.79 14.73
N GLY A 332 -29.16 10.05 14.70
CA GLY A 332 -27.87 10.45 14.13
C GLY A 332 -26.69 10.47 15.12
N THR A 333 -26.92 10.13 16.38
CA THR A 333 -25.89 10.16 17.43
C THR A 333 -25.06 8.87 17.39
N PRO A 334 -23.72 8.98 17.38
CA PRO A 334 -22.85 7.82 17.22
C PRO A 334 -22.79 6.92 18.46
N GLY A 335 -22.50 5.63 18.28
CA GLY A 335 -22.13 4.71 19.37
C GLY A 335 -20.66 4.34 19.26
N ARG A 336 -19.92 4.40 20.38
CA ARG A 336 -18.47 4.14 20.38
C ARG A 336 -18.05 3.29 21.55
N ILE A 337 -17.30 2.23 21.27
CA ILE A 337 -16.73 1.34 22.28
C ILE A 337 -15.23 1.19 22.05
N VAL A 338 -14.48 1.12 23.16
CA VAL A 338 -13.04 0.93 23.18
C VAL A 338 -12.72 -0.33 23.97
N TYR A 339 -12.10 -1.30 23.30
CA TYR A 339 -11.58 -2.50 23.90
C TYR A 339 -10.12 -2.32 24.34
N ARG A 340 -9.82 -2.56 25.61
CA ARG A 340 -8.48 -2.46 26.22
C ARG A 340 -7.96 -3.76 26.83
N GLY A 341 -8.64 -4.88 26.55
CA GLY A 341 -8.33 -6.16 27.17
C GLY A 341 -7.07 -6.84 26.64
N THR A 342 -6.75 -7.97 27.29
CA THR A 342 -5.59 -8.82 26.96
C THR A 342 -5.91 -9.90 25.93
N GLY A 343 -7.11 -9.87 25.34
CA GLY A 343 -7.58 -10.74 24.28
C GLY A 343 -8.89 -11.44 24.65
N ASP A 344 -9.88 -11.38 23.76
CA ASP A 344 -11.20 -12.00 23.94
C ASP A 344 -11.80 -12.44 22.60
N VAL A 345 -12.66 -13.45 22.69
CA VAL A 345 -13.64 -13.81 21.65
C VAL A 345 -15.02 -13.48 22.20
N THR A 346 -15.87 -12.86 21.37
CA THR A 346 -17.26 -12.59 21.71
C THR A 346 -18.22 -13.10 20.65
N ASP A 347 -19.22 -13.84 21.07
CA ASP A 347 -20.42 -14.18 20.31
C ASP A 347 -21.56 -13.15 20.50
N ARG A 348 -21.37 -12.16 21.37
CA ARG A 348 -22.33 -11.07 21.57
C ARG A 348 -22.54 -10.33 20.25
N VAL A 349 -23.78 -9.96 19.97
CA VAL A 349 -24.14 -9.16 18.80
C VAL A 349 -23.73 -7.70 19.04
N ILE A 350 -22.85 -7.18 18.20
CA ILE A 350 -22.59 -5.74 18.11
C ILE A 350 -23.56 -5.16 17.08
N ASP A 351 -24.51 -4.32 17.52
CA ASP A 351 -25.53 -3.77 16.65
C ASP A 351 -25.32 -2.29 16.36
N MET A 352 -25.21 -1.94 15.07
CA MET A 352 -25.15 -0.56 14.58
C MET A 352 -26.57 0.05 14.58
N ALA A 353 -27.06 0.40 15.77
CA ALA A 353 -28.45 0.74 16.05
C ALA A 353 -28.90 2.15 15.61
N GLY A 354 -28.00 3.03 15.17
CA GLY A 354 -28.33 4.37 14.66
C GLY A 354 -29.09 4.35 13.32
N THR A 355 -29.94 5.34 13.06
CA THR A 355 -30.57 5.54 11.74
C THR A 355 -29.60 6.21 10.77
N THR A 356 -28.86 7.21 11.25
CA THR A 356 -27.75 7.89 10.55
C THR A 356 -26.53 7.97 11.47
N GLY A 357 -25.47 8.68 11.07
CA GLY A 357 -24.26 8.82 11.88
C GLY A 357 -23.30 7.63 11.73
N TRP A 358 -22.58 7.28 12.81
CA TRP A 358 -21.53 6.27 12.76
C TRP A 358 -21.43 5.40 14.02
N THR A 359 -20.90 4.20 13.85
CA THR A 359 -20.46 3.30 14.92
C THR A 359 -18.94 3.24 14.90
N THR A 360 -18.31 3.32 16.07
CA THR A 360 -16.84 3.19 16.20
C THR A 360 -16.50 1.99 17.07
N LEU A 361 -15.68 1.09 16.52
CA LEU A 361 -15.02 0.02 17.24
C LEU A 361 -13.53 0.37 17.34
N SER A 362 -13.04 0.59 18.56
CA SER A 362 -11.63 0.88 18.83
C SER A 362 -10.96 -0.31 19.52
N HIS A 363 -9.85 -0.78 18.96
CA HIS A 363 -9.01 -1.81 19.58
C HIS A 363 -7.71 -1.18 20.11
N GLU A 364 -7.68 -0.96 21.42
CA GLU A 364 -6.55 -0.43 22.21
C GLU A 364 -5.92 -1.50 23.12
N GLY A 365 -6.43 -2.73 23.06
CA GLY A 365 -5.99 -3.84 23.90
C GLY A 365 -4.63 -4.39 23.51
N THR A 366 -4.03 -5.19 24.39
CA THR A 366 -2.73 -5.85 24.15
C THR A 366 -2.88 -7.22 23.50
N GLY A 367 -4.06 -7.85 23.53
CA GLY A 367 -4.32 -9.13 22.87
C GLY A 367 -5.40 -9.07 21.77
N PRO A 368 -5.61 -10.20 21.07
CA PRO A 368 -6.51 -10.26 19.92
C PRO A 368 -7.98 -10.09 20.32
N LEU A 369 -8.75 -9.36 19.52
CA LEU A 369 -10.19 -9.20 19.71
C LEU A 369 -10.93 -9.88 18.54
N VAL A 370 -11.79 -10.85 18.83
CA VAL A 370 -12.62 -11.50 17.81
C VAL A 370 -14.10 -11.22 18.09
N ILE A 371 -14.76 -10.55 17.15
CA ILE A 371 -16.20 -10.23 17.19
C ILE A 371 -16.91 -11.16 16.22
N SER A 372 -17.70 -12.08 16.76
CA SER A 372 -18.37 -13.09 15.92
C SER A 372 -19.53 -12.50 15.13
N ASN A 373 -20.24 -11.53 15.72
CA ASN A 373 -21.52 -11.04 15.20
C ASN A 373 -21.57 -9.49 15.18
N LEU A 374 -21.69 -8.92 13.99
CA LEU A 374 -22.00 -7.51 13.73
C LEU A 374 -23.31 -7.42 12.94
N THR A 375 -24.27 -6.64 13.43
CA THR A 375 -25.54 -6.38 12.75
C THR A 375 -25.73 -4.91 12.43
N VAL A 376 -26.53 -4.65 11.40
CA VAL A 376 -26.93 -3.30 10.98
C VAL A 376 -28.45 -3.23 11.00
N SER A 377 -29.05 -3.28 12.20
CA SER A 377 -30.48 -3.54 12.37
C SER A 377 -31.39 -2.40 11.92
N THR A 378 -30.99 -1.15 12.16
CA THR A 378 -31.84 0.03 11.94
C THR A 378 -31.70 0.58 10.51
N ALA A 379 -32.83 0.90 9.86
CA ALA A 379 -32.87 1.55 8.55
C ALA A 379 -32.11 2.90 8.49
N GLY A 380 -31.45 3.17 7.36
CA GLY A 380 -30.75 4.42 7.05
C GLY A 380 -29.24 4.25 6.81
N SER A 381 -28.65 5.19 6.06
CA SER A 381 -27.22 5.18 5.71
C SER A 381 -26.35 5.54 6.90
N LYS A 382 -25.28 4.78 7.15
CA LYS A 382 -24.40 4.96 8.30
C LYS A 382 -22.99 4.44 8.04
N MET A 383 -22.08 4.81 8.92
CA MET A 383 -20.65 4.49 8.79
C MET A 383 -20.15 3.59 9.91
N LEU A 384 -19.28 2.65 9.57
CA LEU A 384 -18.48 1.86 10.51
C LEU A 384 -17.05 2.38 10.51
N TYR A 385 -16.58 2.82 11.67
CA TYR A 385 -15.20 3.13 11.93
C TYR A 385 -14.51 1.97 12.64
N LEU A 386 -13.46 1.47 12.02
CA LEU A 386 -12.53 0.51 12.61
C LEU A 386 -11.24 1.25 12.95
N ILE A 387 -10.95 1.40 14.24
CA ILE A 387 -9.85 2.24 14.71
C ILE A 387 -9.04 1.52 15.80
N GLY A 388 -8.03 2.20 16.33
CA GLY A 388 -7.22 1.72 17.45
C GLY A 388 -5.77 1.47 17.07
N PRO A 389 -4.82 1.75 17.98
CA PRO A 389 -3.39 1.63 17.73
C PRO A 389 -2.82 0.24 18.08
N SER A 390 -3.63 -0.74 18.47
CA SER A 390 -3.12 -2.04 18.93
C SER A 390 -2.21 -2.72 17.92
N THR A 391 -1.16 -3.37 18.42
CA THR A 391 -0.30 -4.26 17.63
C THR A 391 -0.88 -5.66 17.47
N SER A 392 -1.91 -6.01 18.25
CA SER A 392 -2.68 -7.24 18.11
C SER A 392 -3.82 -7.04 17.10
N THR A 393 -4.31 -8.13 16.52
CA THR A 393 -5.36 -8.08 15.50
C THR A 393 -6.75 -7.96 16.12
N ALA A 394 -7.62 -7.18 15.46
CA ALA A 394 -9.06 -7.26 15.66
C ALA A 394 -9.71 -7.95 14.46
N GLU A 395 -10.69 -8.81 14.70
CA GLU A 395 -11.39 -9.58 13.67
C GLU A 395 -12.91 -9.44 13.83
N ILE A 396 -13.61 -9.27 12.71
CA ILE A 396 -15.07 -9.40 12.62
C ILE A 396 -15.35 -10.62 11.75
N VAL A 397 -15.97 -11.64 12.34
CA VAL A 397 -16.21 -12.94 11.69
C VAL A 397 -17.47 -12.90 10.83
N SER A 398 -18.51 -12.17 11.24
CA SER A 398 -19.68 -11.93 10.41
C SER A 398 -19.37 -10.97 9.25
N GLY A 399 -20.09 -11.10 8.14
CA GLY A 399 -20.03 -10.14 7.05
C GLY A 399 -20.55 -8.76 7.45
N VAL A 400 -19.88 -7.69 7.00
CA VAL A 400 -20.41 -6.32 7.10
C VAL A 400 -21.42 -6.11 5.97
N VAL A 401 -22.64 -5.70 6.30
CA VAL A 401 -23.76 -5.57 5.35
C VAL A 401 -24.37 -4.17 5.35
N ASN A 402 -25.24 -3.88 4.38
CA ASN A 402 -26.08 -2.68 4.39
C ASN A 402 -27.15 -2.74 5.48
N SER A 403 -27.69 -1.58 5.85
CA SER A 403 -28.93 -1.52 6.61
C SER A 403 -30.13 -1.91 5.73
N PRO A 404 -31.32 -2.17 6.32
CA PRO A 404 -32.52 -2.50 5.53
C PRO A 404 -32.88 -1.48 4.45
N SER A 405 -32.52 -0.20 4.64
CA SER A 405 -32.69 0.85 3.64
C SER A 405 -31.60 1.91 3.80
N GLY A 406 -30.40 1.65 3.29
CA GLY A 406 -29.30 2.61 3.33
C GLY A 406 -27.94 1.95 3.15
N ALA A 407 -26.98 2.71 2.64
CA ALA A 407 -25.63 2.22 2.45
C ALA A 407 -24.87 2.22 3.78
N THR A 408 -24.16 1.12 4.06
CA THR A 408 -23.10 1.10 5.07
C THR A 408 -21.79 1.52 4.43
N THR A 409 -21.12 2.54 4.98
CA THR A 409 -19.74 2.92 4.60
C THR A 409 -18.75 2.38 5.61
N LEU A 410 -17.53 2.07 5.17
CA LEU A 410 -16.46 1.56 6.03
C LEU A 410 -15.25 2.49 5.98
N GLU A 411 -14.73 2.85 7.16
CA GLU A 411 -13.44 3.55 7.26
C GLU A 411 -12.52 2.90 8.29
N LYS A 412 -11.30 2.60 7.85
CA LYS A 412 -10.21 2.10 8.68
C LYS A 412 -9.21 3.23 8.97
N GLN A 413 -8.95 3.48 10.26
CA GLN A 413 -8.00 4.49 10.74
C GLN A 413 -7.00 3.90 11.76
N ASN A 414 -5.98 4.70 12.11
CA ASN A 414 -4.88 4.35 13.04
C ASN A 414 -4.07 3.11 12.64
N ALA A 415 -2.95 2.86 13.33
CA ALA A 415 -1.96 1.86 12.93
C ALA A 415 -2.43 0.39 13.02
N GLY A 416 -3.47 0.08 13.80
CA GLY A 416 -3.89 -1.30 14.09
C GLY A 416 -4.37 -2.09 12.87
N THR A 417 -4.49 -3.41 13.04
CA THR A 417 -4.93 -4.34 11.99
C THR A 417 -6.35 -4.83 12.26
N TRP A 418 -7.23 -4.68 11.26
CA TRP A 418 -8.60 -5.20 11.30
C TRP A 418 -8.83 -6.21 10.18
N ILE A 419 -9.39 -7.36 10.53
CA ILE A 419 -9.70 -8.48 9.64
C ILE A 419 -11.22 -8.61 9.53
N LEU A 420 -11.73 -8.67 8.30
CA LEU A 420 -13.13 -8.96 7.99
C LEU A 420 -13.18 -10.35 7.38
N SER A 421 -13.50 -11.35 8.20
CA SER A 421 -13.48 -12.77 7.80
C SER A 421 -14.76 -13.24 7.15
N GLY A 422 -15.89 -12.60 7.45
CA GLY A 422 -17.16 -12.88 6.78
C GLY A 422 -17.31 -12.15 5.45
N ASP A 423 -18.23 -12.63 4.62
CA ASP A 423 -18.55 -12.06 3.32
C ASP A 423 -19.22 -10.68 3.48
N CYS A 424 -18.51 -9.60 3.17
CA CYS A 424 -19.07 -8.25 3.19
C CYS A 424 -19.88 -7.95 1.92
N THR A 425 -21.07 -7.38 2.08
CA THR A 425 -21.98 -7.04 0.96
C THR A 425 -22.54 -5.62 1.02
N TYR A 426 -21.85 -4.71 1.72
CA TYR A 426 -22.28 -3.32 1.81
C TYR A 426 -22.00 -2.53 0.52
N SER A 427 -22.77 -1.46 0.30
CA SER A 427 -22.71 -0.67 -0.94
C SER A 427 -22.07 0.72 -0.79
N GLY A 428 -21.76 1.15 0.44
CA GLY A 428 -21.00 2.38 0.66
C GLY A 428 -19.53 2.24 0.29
N SER A 429 -18.81 3.35 0.29
CA SER A 429 -17.37 3.39 0.04
C SER A 429 -16.57 2.73 1.16
N THR A 430 -15.37 2.25 0.81
CA THR A 430 -14.34 1.80 1.76
C THR A 430 -13.16 2.76 1.73
N THR A 431 -12.76 3.29 2.87
CA THR A 431 -11.59 4.17 2.98
C THR A 431 -10.59 3.62 3.99
N VAL A 432 -9.31 3.56 3.62
CA VAL A 432 -8.20 3.27 4.54
C VAL A 432 -7.34 4.52 4.67
N THR A 433 -7.31 5.10 5.86
CA THR A 433 -6.51 6.31 6.17
C THR A 433 -5.29 6.02 7.02
N ASP A 434 -5.19 4.84 7.66
CA ASP A 434 -3.97 4.27 8.24
C ASP A 434 -4.15 2.78 8.64
N GLY A 435 -3.03 2.13 8.99
CA GLY A 435 -2.99 0.74 9.47
C GLY A 435 -3.29 -0.28 8.38
N HIS A 436 -3.85 -1.43 8.75
CA HIS A 436 -4.08 -2.54 7.83
C HIS A 436 -5.52 -3.03 7.89
N LEU A 437 -6.21 -3.02 6.74
CA LEU A 437 -7.51 -3.67 6.56
C LEU A 437 -7.33 -4.94 5.73
N ILE A 438 -7.88 -6.06 6.20
CA ILE A 438 -7.83 -7.36 5.51
C ILE A 438 -9.25 -7.83 5.24
N PHE A 439 -9.57 -8.03 3.96
CA PHE A 439 -10.79 -8.69 3.50
C PHE A 439 -10.51 -10.16 3.25
N ASN A 440 -10.98 -11.02 4.15
CA ASN A 440 -10.75 -12.45 4.12
C ASN A 440 -11.95 -13.27 3.63
N GLY A 441 -13.17 -12.75 3.78
CA GLY A 441 -14.37 -13.33 3.15
C GLY A 441 -14.41 -13.16 1.62
N ASN A 442 -15.46 -13.69 1.00
CA ASN A 442 -15.80 -13.47 -0.41
C ASN A 442 -16.72 -12.25 -0.55
N ASN A 443 -16.14 -11.08 -0.83
CA ASN A 443 -16.87 -9.82 -0.68
C ASN A 443 -17.54 -9.36 -1.98
N THR A 444 -18.70 -8.73 -1.87
CA THR A 444 -19.36 -8.00 -2.98
C THR A 444 -19.52 -6.54 -2.59
N LEU A 445 -18.58 -5.69 -3.01
CA LEU A 445 -18.51 -4.29 -2.60
C LEU A 445 -18.93 -3.37 -3.75
N ALA A 446 -20.03 -2.64 -3.56
CA ALA A 446 -20.54 -1.79 -4.63
C ALA A 446 -19.85 -0.42 -4.71
N GLY A 447 -19.40 0.12 -3.58
CA GLY A 447 -18.75 1.42 -3.49
C GLY A 447 -17.27 1.41 -3.87
N SER A 448 -16.73 2.60 -4.16
CA SER A 448 -15.28 2.77 -4.40
C SER A 448 -14.46 2.46 -3.15
N THR A 449 -13.26 1.94 -3.37
CA THR A 449 -12.25 1.70 -2.33
C THR A 449 -11.08 2.64 -2.50
N ALA A 450 -10.74 3.40 -1.47
CA ALA A 450 -9.63 4.36 -1.49
C ALA A 450 -8.62 4.10 -0.35
N LEU A 451 -7.34 3.99 -0.69
CA LEU A 451 -6.23 3.99 0.26
C LEU A 451 -5.56 5.37 0.26
N ASN A 452 -5.88 6.16 1.28
CA ASN A 452 -5.24 7.44 1.55
C ASN A 452 -3.98 7.30 2.42
N LYS A 453 -3.80 6.13 3.04
CA LYS A 453 -2.56 5.64 3.67
C LYS A 453 -2.69 4.12 3.93
N GLY A 454 -1.67 3.51 4.50
CA GLY A 454 -1.75 2.18 5.11
C GLY A 454 -1.77 1.03 4.09
N LYS A 455 -2.36 -0.09 4.50
CA LYS A 455 -2.38 -1.35 3.77
C LYS A 455 -3.80 -1.87 3.61
N LEU A 456 -4.08 -2.43 2.44
CA LEU A 456 -5.28 -3.20 2.14
C LEU A 456 -4.87 -4.57 1.61
N THR A 457 -5.48 -5.64 2.11
CA THR A 457 -5.27 -6.99 1.58
C THR A 457 -6.58 -7.66 1.24
N TYR A 458 -6.66 -8.21 0.04
CA TYR A 458 -7.76 -9.05 -0.43
C TYR A 458 -7.29 -10.50 -0.54
N THR A 459 -7.75 -11.37 0.35
CA THR A 459 -7.40 -12.80 0.35
C THR A 459 -8.51 -13.71 -0.19
N GLY A 460 -9.78 -13.34 0.01
CA GLY A 460 -10.94 -14.08 -0.54
C GLY A 460 -11.27 -13.73 -2.00
N ASN A 461 -12.41 -14.22 -2.49
CA ASN A 461 -12.91 -13.90 -3.84
C ASN A 461 -13.83 -12.67 -3.81
N ASN A 462 -13.41 -11.56 -4.43
CA ASN A 462 -14.11 -10.29 -4.31
C ASN A 462 -14.67 -9.80 -5.65
N ILE A 463 -15.89 -9.29 -5.63
CA ILE A 463 -16.54 -8.55 -6.71
C ILE A 463 -16.59 -7.08 -6.30
N LEU A 464 -15.94 -6.22 -7.08
CA LEU A 464 -15.70 -4.81 -6.75
C LEU A 464 -16.31 -3.94 -7.86
N ASN A 465 -17.39 -3.20 -7.57
CA ASN A 465 -18.08 -2.38 -8.58
C ASN A 465 -17.63 -0.91 -8.59
N GLY A 466 -16.83 -0.48 -7.62
CA GLY A 466 -16.28 0.87 -7.56
C GLY A 466 -14.82 0.95 -8.03
N ASN A 467 -14.30 2.19 -8.10
CA ASN A 467 -12.88 2.39 -8.35
C ASN A 467 -12.05 1.79 -7.21
N LEU A 468 -10.87 1.24 -7.53
CA LEU A 468 -9.79 1.07 -6.56
C LEU A 468 -8.79 2.20 -6.74
N GLU A 469 -8.67 3.07 -5.73
CA GLU A 469 -7.74 4.20 -5.74
C GLU A 469 -6.67 4.02 -4.67
N VAL A 470 -5.43 3.76 -5.08
CA VAL A 470 -4.29 3.64 -4.17
C VAL A 470 -3.48 4.93 -4.24
N LYS A 471 -3.56 5.80 -3.21
CA LYS A 471 -2.98 7.15 -3.26
C LYS A 471 -1.69 7.30 -2.46
N ASN A 472 -1.61 6.69 -1.27
CA ASN A 472 -0.44 6.75 -0.39
C ASN A 472 -0.26 5.45 0.43
N GLY A 473 -0.46 4.31 -0.21
CA GLY A 473 -0.53 3.03 0.50
C GLY A 473 -0.20 1.85 -0.40
N THR A 474 -0.33 0.65 0.16
CA THR A 474 -0.12 -0.60 -0.57
C THR A 474 -1.37 -1.46 -0.53
N ALA A 475 -1.93 -1.78 -1.70
CA ALA A 475 -2.91 -2.83 -1.86
C ALA A 475 -2.20 -4.14 -2.24
N THR A 476 -2.61 -5.25 -1.63
CA THR A 476 -2.09 -6.60 -1.93
C THR A 476 -3.24 -7.53 -2.25
N VAL A 477 -3.12 -8.27 -3.35
CA VAL A 477 -4.10 -9.26 -3.79
C VAL A 477 -3.45 -10.64 -3.75
N THR A 478 -4.04 -11.55 -2.98
CA THR A 478 -3.65 -12.97 -2.92
C THR A 478 -4.78 -13.90 -3.37
N GLY A 479 -6.04 -13.44 -3.32
CA GLY A 479 -7.21 -14.16 -3.83
C GLY A 479 -7.60 -13.79 -5.26
N THR A 480 -8.87 -14.00 -5.61
CA THR A 480 -9.46 -13.58 -6.90
C THR A 480 -10.24 -12.28 -6.73
N ASN A 481 -9.93 -11.26 -7.51
CA ASN A 481 -10.59 -9.96 -7.42
C ASN A 481 -11.09 -9.54 -8.81
N ALA A 482 -12.40 -9.33 -8.93
CA ALA A 482 -13.05 -8.91 -10.15
C ALA A 482 -13.59 -7.48 -10.00
N HIS A 483 -12.91 -6.51 -10.60
CA HIS A 483 -13.44 -5.17 -10.81
C HIS A 483 -14.40 -5.16 -12.00
N THR A 484 -15.67 -5.44 -11.71
CA THR A 484 -16.76 -5.52 -12.69
C THR A 484 -17.21 -4.16 -13.20
N SER A 485 -16.93 -3.10 -12.44
CA SER A 485 -16.97 -1.71 -12.87
C SER A 485 -15.94 -0.87 -12.10
N GLY A 486 -15.69 0.35 -12.55
CA GLY A 486 -14.68 1.24 -11.94
C GLY A 486 -13.25 0.96 -12.40
N SER A 487 -12.41 1.98 -12.32
CA SER A 487 -10.99 1.91 -12.75
C SER A 487 -10.09 1.45 -11.59
N ILE A 488 -8.93 0.89 -11.92
CA ILE A 488 -7.83 0.68 -10.98
C ILE A 488 -6.82 1.82 -11.18
N LEU A 489 -6.69 2.67 -10.16
CA LEU A 489 -5.89 3.90 -10.19
C LEU A 489 -4.80 3.82 -9.13
N LEU A 490 -3.55 3.67 -9.56
CA LEU A 490 -2.39 3.55 -8.70
C LEU A 490 -1.57 4.85 -8.75
N GLY A 491 -1.38 5.46 -7.59
CA GLY A 491 -0.75 6.76 -7.43
C GLY A 491 -1.65 7.84 -8.01
N ASN A 492 -2.62 8.32 -7.24
CA ASN A 492 -3.48 9.46 -7.58
C ASN A 492 -3.48 10.45 -6.41
N LEU A 493 -2.40 11.23 -6.26
CA LEU A 493 -1.96 12.04 -5.10
C LEU A 493 -1.03 11.27 -4.14
N ASN A 494 0.27 11.23 -4.47
CA ASN A 494 1.38 10.47 -3.84
C ASN A 494 1.61 9.05 -4.39
N ASN A 495 2.37 8.25 -3.64
CA ASN A 495 2.81 6.89 -3.96
C ASN A 495 1.68 5.85 -3.78
N GLY A 496 1.25 5.22 -4.86
CA GLY A 496 0.32 4.09 -4.78
C GLY A 496 0.93 2.80 -5.30
N VAL A 497 0.92 1.75 -4.47
CA VAL A 497 1.47 0.43 -4.83
C VAL A 497 0.38 -0.62 -4.85
N LEU A 498 0.32 -1.41 -5.91
CA LEU A 498 -0.48 -2.65 -5.97
C LEU A 498 0.44 -3.84 -6.19
N LYS A 499 0.29 -4.86 -5.36
CA LYS A 499 1.00 -6.13 -5.48
C LYS A 499 0.01 -7.26 -5.77
N LEU A 500 0.26 -7.99 -6.85
CA LEU A 500 -0.46 -9.18 -7.23
C LEU A 500 0.47 -10.38 -7.01
N LEU A 501 0.25 -11.13 -5.93
CA LEU A 501 1.13 -12.22 -5.53
C LEU A 501 0.84 -13.51 -6.32
N ASP A 502 1.63 -14.54 -6.08
CA ASP A 502 1.52 -15.81 -6.78
C ASP A 502 0.12 -16.44 -6.63
N ASN A 503 -0.38 -17.04 -7.71
CA ASN A 503 -1.73 -17.60 -7.85
C ASN A 503 -2.92 -16.62 -7.70
N ALA A 504 -2.65 -15.35 -7.40
CA ALA A 504 -3.69 -14.34 -7.28
C ALA A 504 -4.28 -13.97 -8.67
N ARG A 505 -5.55 -13.59 -8.71
CA ARG A 505 -6.22 -13.15 -9.95
C ARG A 505 -6.81 -11.76 -9.76
N LEU A 506 -6.58 -10.88 -10.71
CA LEU A 506 -7.16 -9.53 -10.74
C LEU A 506 -7.69 -9.22 -12.12
N SER A 507 -8.99 -9.02 -12.25
CA SER A 507 -9.61 -8.59 -13.51
C SER A 507 -10.23 -7.21 -13.39
N CYS A 508 -10.18 -6.42 -14.46
CA CYS A 508 -10.97 -5.19 -14.55
C CYS A 508 -11.64 -5.04 -15.92
N THR A 509 -12.82 -4.41 -15.92
CA THR A 509 -13.59 -4.09 -17.13
C THR A 509 -13.41 -2.63 -17.58
N SER A 510 -12.54 -1.89 -16.89
CA SER A 510 -12.26 -0.46 -17.11
C SER A 510 -10.75 -0.19 -17.04
N ASN A 511 -10.35 1.07 -16.94
CA ASN A 511 -8.97 1.52 -17.08
C ASN A 511 -8.07 1.01 -15.93
N LEU A 512 -6.85 0.59 -16.25
CA LEU A 512 -5.72 0.49 -15.33
C LEU A 512 -4.79 1.67 -15.59
N ARG A 513 -4.64 2.56 -14.60
CA ARG A 513 -3.69 3.66 -14.66
C ARG A 513 -2.68 3.57 -13.52
N VAL A 514 -1.40 3.56 -13.87
CA VAL A 514 -0.28 3.52 -12.94
C VAL A 514 0.50 4.82 -13.11
N GLY A 515 0.43 5.73 -12.14
CA GLY A 515 0.87 7.11 -12.33
C GLY A 515 0.00 7.83 -13.36
N GLY A 516 -1.31 7.80 -13.12
CA GLY A 516 -2.34 8.18 -14.09
C GLY A 516 -2.83 9.62 -14.03
N ALA A 517 -2.36 10.40 -13.07
CA ALA A 517 -2.74 11.80 -12.82
C ALA A 517 -1.48 12.69 -12.72
N GLY A 518 -1.64 14.02 -12.80
CA GLY A 518 -0.52 14.94 -12.65
C GLY A 518 0.18 14.80 -11.29
N ASN A 519 1.52 14.85 -11.26
CA ASN A 519 2.35 14.71 -10.06
C ASN A 519 2.09 13.43 -9.24
N SER A 520 1.66 12.35 -9.92
CA SER A 520 1.19 11.13 -9.26
C SER A 520 2.06 9.93 -9.62
N HIS A 521 2.45 9.14 -8.63
CA HIS A 521 3.46 8.10 -8.76
C HIS A 521 2.88 6.74 -8.36
N GLY A 522 2.78 5.81 -9.32
CA GLY A 522 2.19 4.49 -9.11
C GLY A 522 3.17 3.36 -9.42
N ALA A 523 3.00 2.23 -8.74
CA ALA A 523 3.73 1.00 -9.04
C ALA A 523 2.80 -0.22 -9.01
N LEU A 524 2.92 -1.08 -10.02
CA LEU A 524 2.27 -2.38 -10.11
C LEU A 524 3.34 -3.47 -10.09
N TYR A 525 3.23 -4.40 -9.14
CA TYR A 525 4.06 -5.59 -9.03
C TYR A 525 3.21 -6.82 -9.33
N ILE A 526 3.63 -7.63 -10.29
CA ILE A 526 3.04 -8.93 -10.60
C ILE A 526 4.08 -10.01 -10.32
N ASP A 527 3.90 -10.68 -9.18
CA ASP A 527 4.81 -11.68 -8.64
C ASP A 527 4.19 -13.07 -8.74
N GLY A 528 3.87 -13.50 -9.97
CA GLY A 528 3.28 -14.82 -10.27
C GLY A 528 1.78 -14.81 -10.57
N GLY A 529 1.05 -13.77 -10.15
CA GLY A 529 -0.40 -13.68 -10.37
C GLY A 529 -0.82 -13.33 -11.81
N ALA A 530 -2.14 -13.38 -12.05
CA ALA A 530 -2.75 -13.12 -13.35
C ALA A 530 -3.61 -11.85 -13.34
N PHE A 531 -3.26 -10.88 -14.19
CA PHE A 531 -4.07 -9.70 -14.46
C PHE A 531 -4.73 -9.78 -15.85
N SER A 532 -6.03 -9.49 -15.92
CA SER A 532 -6.77 -9.40 -17.18
C SER A 532 -7.63 -8.13 -17.25
N ASN A 533 -7.44 -7.33 -18.30
CA ASN A 533 -8.32 -6.22 -18.63
C ASN A 533 -9.20 -6.61 -19.82
N SER A 534 -10.52 -6.66 -19.62
CA SER A 534 -11.49 -7.07 -20.64
C SER A 534 -12.21 -5.88 -21.30
N GLN A 535 -11.76 -4.65 -21.04
CA GLN A 535 -12.29 -3.47 -21.73
C GLN A 535 -11.92 -3.55 -23.21
N ALA A 536 -12.84 -3.15 -24.09
CA ALA A 536 -12.55 -2.99 -25.51
C ALA A 536 -11.29 -2.12 -25.70
N ALA A 537 -10.49 -2.44 -26.71
CA ALA A 537 -9.25 -1.72 -26.95
C ALA A 537 -9.52 -0.23 -27.19
N GLY A 538 -8.94 0.62 -26.34
CA GLY A 538 -9.20 2.05 -26.27
C GLY A 538 -8.03 2.76 -25.60
N GLU A 539 -8.02 4.09 -25.66
CA GLU A 539 -6.84 4.86 -25.26
C GLU A 539 -6.52 4.81 -23.76
N ASN A 540 -7.47 4.36 -22.95
CA ASN A 540 -7.37 4.30 -21.51
C ASN A 540 -7.25 2.87 -20.93
N ASN A 541 -6.87 1.84 -21.72
CA ASN A 541 -6.76 0.47 -21.18
C ASN A 541 -5.68 0.34 -20.09
N VAL A 542 -4.40 0.29 -20.48
CA VAL A 542 -3.26 0.24 -19.56
C VAL A 542 -2.35 1.42 -19.84
N ASN A 543 -2.28 2.35 -18.89
CA ASN A 543 -1.40 3.52 -18.97
C ASN A 543 -0.38 3.51 -17.83
N ILE A 544 0.89 3.64 -18.16
CA ILE A 544 2.01 3.68 -17.22
C ILE A 544 2.73 5.03 -17.36
N GLY A 545 2.56 5.90 -16.36
CA GLY A 545 3.23 7.20 -16.27
C GLY A 545 2.87 8.13 -17.41
N CYS A 546 1.62 8.59 -17.47
CA CYS A 546 1.07 9.22 -18.68
C CYS A 546 0.75 10.71 -18.59
N GLU A 547 0.69 11.30 -17.39
CA GLU A 547 0.34 12.71 -17.15
C GLU A 547 1.54 13.53 -16.69
N ASN A 548 1.38 14.86 -16.55
CA ASN A 548 2.47 15.79 -16.26
C ASN A 548 3.17 15.43 -14.94
N ASN A 549 4.49 15.24 -14.98
CA ASN A 549 5.29 14.78 -13.84
C ASN A 549 4.77 13.47 -13.21
N ALA A 550 4.00 12.67 -13.94
CA ALA A 550 3.52 11.39 -13.45
C ALA A 550 4.59 10.31 -13.68
N TYR A 551 4.63 9.35 -12.77
CA TYR A 551 5.55 8.22 -12.84
C TYR A 551 4.76 6.92 -12.68
N GLY A 552 4.94 6.00 -13.62
CA GLY A 552 4.37 4.67 -13.54
C GLY A 552 5.45 3.60 -13.62
N TYR A 553 5.35 2.61 -12.77
CA TYR A 553 6.21 1.43 -12.78
C TYR A 553 5.40 0.14 -12.89
N LEU A 554 5.84 -0.75 -13.76
CA LEU A 554 5.35 -2.13 -13.82
C LEU A 554 6.55 -3.07 -13.67
N ARG A 555 6.53 -3.94 -12.66
CA ARG A 555 7.47 -5.06 -12.54
C ARG A 555 6.74 -6.38 -12.62
N MET A 556 7.32 -7.32 -13.34
CA MET A 556 6.80 -8.66 -13.46
C MET A 556 7.91 -9.69 -13.30
N THR A 557 7.81 -10.51 -12.25
CA THR A 557 8.76 -11.60 -11.99
C THR A 557 8.23 -12.96 -12.47
N GLY A 558 6.90 -13.06 -12.65
CA GLY A 558 6.20 -14.24 -13.16
C GLY A 558 4.71 -13.93 -13.43
N GLY A 559 3.93 -14.94 -13.81
CA GLY A 559 2.47 -14.80 -14.01
C GLY A 559 2.07 -14.30 -15.41
N SER A 560 0.92 -13.63 -15.51
CA SER A 560 0.39 -13.11 -16.78
C SER A 560 -0.24 -11.72 -16.69
N LEU A 561 -0.04 -10.87 -17.70
CA LEU A 561 -0.76 -9.61 -17.91
C LEU A 561 -1.39 -9.62 -19.31
N SER A 562 -2.71 -9.54 -19.40
CA SER A 562 -3.44 -9.43 -20.68
C SER A 562 -4.35 -8.20 -20.68
N ALA A 563 -4.24 -7.38 -21.72
CA ALA A 563 -5.09 -6.21 -21.92
C ALA A 563 -5.13 -5.85 -23.41
N GLY A 564 -6.14 -5.11 -23.86
CA GLY A 564 -6.23 -4.68 -25.27
C GLY A 564 -5.00 -3.90 -25.77
N ARG A 565 -4.55 -2.92 -24.98
CA ARG A 565 -3.47 -1.98 -25.33
C ARG A 565 -2.65 -1.59 -24.12
N ILE A 566 -1.37 -1.28 -24.33
CA ILE A 566 -0.49 -0.64 -23.34
C ILE A 566 0.11 0.66 -23.88
N GLN A 567 0.23 1.64 -23.00
CA GLN A 567 0.94 2.89 -23.28
C GLN A 567 1.82 3.34 -22.12
N THR A 568 2.98 3.88 -22.47
CA THR A 568 3.96 4.38 -21.50
C THR A 568 4.44 5.79 -21.84
N GLY A 569 4.72 6.61 -20.82
CA GLY A 569 5.32 7.95 -20.97
C GLY A 569 4.38 9.05 -21.46
N GLY A 570 3.12 8.73 -21.80
CA GLY A 570 2.11 9.71 -22.21
C GLY A 570 0.78 9.07 -22.61
N TYR A 571 -0.30 9.86 -22.70
CA TYR A 571 -1.60 9.41 -23.21
C TYR A 571 -2.14 10.32 -24.32
N SER A 572 -3.26 9.95 -24.92
CA SER A 572 -3.81 10.58 -26.12
C SER A 572 -4.59 11.88 -25.90
N GLY A 573 -5.15 12.13 -24.72
CA GLY A 573 -6.15 13.17 -24.49
C GLY A 573 -5.65 14.52 -23.95
N GLY A 574 -4.36 14.69 -23.66
CA GLY A 574 -3.82 15.92 -23.06
C GLY A 574 -2.46 16.36 -23.63
N THR A 575 -1.98 17.56 -23.30
CA THR A 575 -0.63 18.06 -23.68
C THR A 575 0.48 17.58 -22.73
N ALA A 576 0.09 16.94 -21.64
CA ALA A 576 0.96 16.49 -20.57
C ALA A 576 1.67 15.16 -20.90
N CYS A 577 2.86 14.97 -20.30
CA CYS A 577 3.70 13.79 -20.49
C CYS A 577 4.33 13.34 -19.16
N GLY A 578 4.61 12.04 -19.06
CA GLY A 578 5.10 11.39 -17.84
C GLY A 578 6.27 10.44 -18.09
N THR A 579 6.59 9.62 -17.09
CA THR A 579 7.67 8.61 -17.16
C THR A 579 7.10 7.22 -16.88
N GLY A 580 7.14 6.34 -17.87
CA GLY A 580 6.72 4.94 -17.72
C GLY A 580 7.91 3.98 -17.77
N VAL A 581 8.08 3.18 -16.72
CA VAL A 581 9.14 2.16 -16.64
C VAL A 581 8.52 0.78 -16.49
N VAL A 582 8.94 -0.17 -17.31
CA VAL A 582 8.45 -1.55 -17.32
C VAL A 582 9.64 -2.50 -17.22
N ARG A 583 9.64 -3.38 -16.21
CA ARG A 583 10.65 -4.41 -15.98
C ARG A 583 10.02 -5.80 -16.02
N ILE A 584 10.53 -6.66 -16.90
CA ILE A 584 10.03 -8.02 -17.09
C ILE A 584 11.19 -8.98 -16.86
N GLU A 585 11.16 -9.64 -15.72
CA GLU A 585 12.13 -10.67 -15.32
C GLU A 585 11.58 -12.06 -15.65
N GLY A 586 10.25 -12.22 -15.72
CA GLY A 586 9.57 -13.47 -16.05
C GLY A 586 8.09 -13.30 -16.40
N GLY A 587 7.42 -14.40 -16.74
CA GLY A 587 5.99 -14.43 -17.08
C GLY A 587 5.65 -13.91 -18.50
N THR A 588 4.36 -13.64 -18.74
CA THR A 588 3.83 -13.32 -20.09
C THR A 588 2.99 -12.05 -20.12
N LEU A 589 3.32 -11.13 -21.03
CA LEU A 589 2.49 -9.97 -21.36
C LEU A 589 1.90 -10.16 -22.76
N THR A 590 0.60 -9.91 -22.91
CA THR A 590 -0.10 -10.05 -24.20
C THR A 590 -1.01 -8.86 -24.46
N PHE A 591 -0.74 -8.16 -25.55
CA PHE A 591 -1.54 -7.03 -26.03
C PHE A 591 -1.95 -7.29 -27.48
N PRO A 592 -3.23 -7.60 -27.77
CA PRO A 592 -3.67 -7.91 -29.11
C PRO A 592 -3.74 -6.68 -30.03
N ASP A 593 -3.90 -5.48 -29.46
CA ASP A 593 -4.01 -4.23 -30.19
C ASP A 593 -2.76 -3.34 -29.97
N TRP A 594 -2.89 -2.02 -29.79
CA TRP A 594 -1.74 -1.12 -29.82
C TRP A 594 -0.75 -1.31 -28.65
N ILE A 595 0.53 -1.17 -28.97
CA ILE A 595 1.61 -0.93 -28.00
C ILE A 595 2.24 0.42 -28.35
N ILE A 596 2.23 1.37 -27.42
CA ILE A 596 2.77 2.71 -27.67
C ILE A 596 3.77 3.07 -26.57
N LEU A 597 5.01 3.28 -26.97
CA LEU A 597 6.10 3.62 -26.06
C LEU A 597 6.60 5.04 -26.35
N GLY A 598 6.76 5.85 -25.30
CA GLY A 598 7.27 7.21 -25.41
C GLY A 598 6.31 8.11 -26.18
N ARG A 599 5.09 8.28 -25.67
CA ARG A 599 4.08 9.12 -26.34
C ARG A 599 4.21 10.59 -25.90
N ARG A 600 4.12 11.52 -26.87
CA ARG A 600 4.16 13.00 -26.71
C ARG A 600 5.52 13.55 -26.28
N VAL A 601 5.82 14.75 -26.77
CA VAL A 601 7.00 15.55 -26.40
C VAL A 601 7.16 15.63 -24.88
N GLY A 602 8.36 15.26 -24.41
CA GLY A 602 8.72 15.21 -22.99
C GLY A 602 8.43 13.88 -22.28
N GLY A 603 7.63 13.00 -22.89
CA GLY A 603 7.33 11.66 -22.38
C GLY A 603 8.54 10.76 -22.42
N LYS A 604 8.77 9.98 -21.36
CA LYS A 604 9.87 9.01 -21.26
C LYS A 604 9.32 7.60 -21.06
N SER A 605 9.89 6.63 -21.76
CA SER A 605 9.55 5.22 -21.63
C SER A 605 10.77 4.34 -21.61
N ALA A 606 10.84 3.40 -20.68
CA ALA A 606 11.78 2.29 -20.72
C ALA A 606 11.03 0.96 -20.55
N VAL A 607 11.27 0.01 -21.45
CA VAL A 607 10.78 -1.37 -21.34
C VAL A 607 11.97 -2.30 -21.38
N THR A 608 12.19 -3.05 -20.31
CA THR A 608 13.34 -3.95 -20.17
C THR A 608 12.86 -5.38 -19.97
N LEU A 609 13.37 -6.29 -20.80
CA LEU A 609 13.07 -7.72 -20.79
C LEU A 609 14.32 -8.51 -20.42
N ASP A 610 14.55 -8.69 -19.12
CA ASP A 610 15.59 -9.62 -18.63
C ASP A 610 15.19 -11.07 -18.88
N GLY A 611 13.88 -11.35 -18.83
CA GLY A 611 13.29 -12.66 -19.11
C GLY A 611 11.85 -12.54 -19.60
N GLY A 612 11.08 -13.62 -19.47
CA GLY A 612 9.67 -13.65 -19.84
C GLY A 612 9.39 -13.45 -21.34
N THR A 613 8.12 -13.20 -21.67
CA THR A 613 7.66 -12.97 -23.05
C THR A 613 6.71 -11.77 -23.11
N PHE A 614 6.98 -10.86 -24.03
CA PHE A 614 6.11 -9.74 -24.38
C PHE A 614 5.58 -9.99 -25.80
N THR A 615 4.26 -10.13 -25.95
CA THR A 615 3.62 -10.46 -27.24
C THR A 615 2.67 -9.36 -27.70
N HIS A 616 2.83 -8.96 -28.96
CA HIS A 616 1.90 -8.13 -29.71
C HIS A 616 1.06 -9.01 -30.66
N GLY A 617 -0.27 -9.01 -30.50
CA GLY A 617 -1.18 -9.89 -31.26
C GLY A 617 -1.62 -9.38 -32.64
N ALA A 618 -1.38 -8.09 -32.94
CA ALA A 618 -1.49 -7.45 -34.25
C ALA A 618 -2.90 -7.13 -34.82
N SER A 619 -3.71 -6.36 -34.09
CA SER A 619 -4.73 -5.48 -34.69
C SER A 619 -4.31 -3.99 -34.77
N GLY A 620 -3.28 -3.58 -34.01
CA GLY A 620 -2.79 -2.19 -33.91
C GLY A 620 -1.32 -2.02 -34.30
N GLU A 621 -0.80 -0.79 -34.15
CA GLU A 621 0.64 -0.51 -34.35
C GLU A 621 1.44 -0.80 -33.07
N PHE A 622 2.68 -1.28 -33.25
CA PHE A 622 3.72 -1.19 -32.23
C PHE A 622 4.54 0.08 -32.51
N ALA A 623 4.22 1.15 -31.80
CA ALA A 623 4.71 2.50 -32.09
C ALA A 623 5.67 3.04 -31.02
N PHE A 624 6.76 3.62 -31.49
CA PHE A 624 7.80 4.31 -30.75
C PHE A 624 7.70 5.80 -31.06
N CYS A 625 7.94 6.64 -30.07
CA CYS A 625 8.00 8.11 -30.23
C CYS A 625 6.73 8.71 -30.84
N ARG A 626 5.57 8.10 -30.58
CA ARG A 626 4.31 8.59 -31.16
C ARG A 626 4.01 9.98 -30.60
N ASN A 627 3.89 11.00 -31.46
CA ASN A 627 3.81 12.41 -31.06
C ASN A 627 5.07 12.97 -30.34
N GLY A 628 6.23 12.31 -30.40
CA GLY A 628 7.51 12.92 -30.05
C GLY A 628 8.11 12.65 -28.67
N GLY A 629 7.68 11.59 -27.97
CA GLY A 629 8.33 11.18 -26.72
C GLY A 629 9.55 10.30 -26.96
N ASP A 630 10.34 10.07 -25.92
CA ASP A 630 11.50 9.18 -25.96
C ASP A 630 11.13 7.78 -25.46
N CYS A 631 11.68 6.76 -26.10
CA CYS A 631 11.47 5.39 -25.68
C CYS A 631 12.70 4.51 -25.90
N GLU A 632 12.90 3.62 -24.94
CA GLU A 632 13.96 2.63 -24.94
C GLU A 632 13.36 1.25 -24.71
N VAL A 633 13.73 0.29 -25.55
CA VAL A 633 13.42 -1.12 -25.37
C VAL A 633 14.71 -1.90 -25.24
N ASN A 634 14.91 -2.50 -24.07
CA ASN A 634 16.10 -3.26 -23.72
C ASN A 634 15.75 -4.75 -23.69
N VAL A 635 16.26 -5.52 -24.65
CA VAL A 635 16.06 -6.97 -24.73
C VAL A 635 17.30 -7.66 -24.14
N THR A 636 17.42 -7.58 -22.82
CA THR A 636 18.56 -8.04 -22.03
C THR A 636 18.62 -9.56 -21.85
N GLY A 637 17.50 -10.26 -22.05
CA GLY A 637 17.46 -11.72 -22.12
C GLY A 637 16.12 -12.29 -22.63
N GLY A 638 14.98 -11.71 -22.27
CA GLY A 638 13.65 -12.22 -22.62
C GLY A 638 13.30 -12.22 -24.12
N THR A 639 12.03 -12.54 -24.40
CA THR A 639 11.50 -12.58 -25.77
C THR A 639 10.49 -11.48 -26.04
N LEU A 640 10.71 -10.69 -27.09
CA LEU A 640 9.75 -9.72 -27.63
C LEU A 640 9.21 -10.24 -28.97
N ASN A 641 7.92 -10.56 -29.02
CA ASN A 641 7.26 -11.12 -30.20
C ASN A 641 6.30 -10.11 -30.82
N ASN A 642 6.60 -9.70 -32.06
CA ASN A 642 5.80 -8.80 -32.87
C ASN A 642 5.62 -9.36 -34.30
N PRO A 643 4.92 -10.50 -34.46
CA PRO A 643 4.97 -11.25 -35.71
C PRO A 643 4.29 -10.56 -36.90
N SER A 644 3.25 -9.74 -36.70
CA SER A 644 2.42 -9.27 -37.83
C SER A 644 2.50 -7.76 -38.10
N ALA A 645 3.06 -6.95 -37.20
CA ALA A 645 3.16 -5.50 -37.37
C ALA A 645 4.61 -5.02 -37.51
N ALA A 646 4.80 -3.81 -38.05
CA ALA A 646 6.12 -3.16 -38.03
C ALA A 646 6.36 -2.52 -36.67
N ILE A 647 7.61 -2.47 -36.21
CA ILE A 647 8.02 -1.52 -35.17
C ILE A 647 8.14 -0.15 -35.86
N THR A 648 7.26 0.77 -35.49
CA THR A 648 7.09 2.06 -36.17
C THR A 648 7.64 3.20 -35.33
N PHE A 649 8.56 4.00 -35.88
CA PHE A 649 9.08 5.21 -35.25
C PHE A 649 8.40 6.47 -35.78
N HIS A 650 8.31 7.50 -34.93
CA HIS A 650 7.89 8.88 -35.27
C HIS A 650 6.49 9.00 -35.90
N ASN A 651 5.55 8.14 -35.50
CA ASN A 651 4.18 8.29 -35.98
C ASN A 651 3.53 9.55 -35.39
N LEU A 652 2.99 10.42 -36.25
CA LEU A 652 2.42 11.73 -35.87
C LEU A 652 3.39 12.59 -35.04
N ASP A 653 4.69 12.46 -35.30
CA ASP A 653 5.70 13.14 -34.51
C ASP A 653 5.61 14.66 -34.68
N THR A 654 5.61 15.36 -33.55
CA THR A 654 5.52 16.83 -33.47
C THR A 654 6.72 17.45 -32.77
N GLY A 655 7.66 16.64 -32.25
CA GLY A 655 8.88 17.14 -31.62
C GLY A 655 9.87 16.01 -31.42
N ALA A 656 11.15 16.25 -31.76
CA ALA A 656 12.22 15.29 -32.00
C ALA A 656 12.45 14.17 -30.95
N GLY A 657 11.47 13.28 -30.78
CA GLY A 657 11.55 12.14 -29.88
C GLY A 657 12.53 11.10 -30.40
N THR A 658 13.16 10.35 -29.51
CA THR A 658 14.17 9.35 -29.82
C THR A 658 13.73 7.95 -29.39
N GLY A 659 13.79 7.00 -30.33
CA GLY A 659 13.40 5.61 -30.13
C GLY A 659 14.61 4.70 -30.29
N ILE A 660 14.88 3.89 -29.27
CA ILE A 660 16.03 2.99 -29.22
C ILE A 660 15.57 1.56 -28.97
N VAL A 661 16.06 0.63 -29.78
CA VAL A 661 15.96 -0.81 -29.52
C VAL A 661 17.36 -1.35 -29.25
N ASN A 662 17.60 -1.83 -28.04
CA ASN A 662 18.83 -2.49 -27.63
C ASN A 662 18.62 -4.00 -27.59
N LEU A 663 19.34 -4.73 -28.44
CA LEU A 663 19.37 -6.19 -28.49
C LEU A 663 20.62 -6.67 -27.77
N CYS A 664 20.53 -6.86 -26.46
CA CYS A 664 21.70 -7.17 -25.63
C CYS A 664 21.97 -8.67 -25.57
N ALA A 665 21.01 -9.50 -25.14
CA ALA A 665 21.16 -10.97 -25.19
C ALA A 665 19.87 -11.74 -25.51
N GLY A 666 18.69 -11.10 -25.42
CA GLY A 666 17.43 -11.77 -25.72
C GLY A 666 17.06 -11.77 -27.19
N ARG A 667 15.79 -12.11 -27.48
CA ARG A 667 15.28 -12.29 -28.85
C ARG A 667 14.15 -11.31 -29.16
N LEU A 668 14.28 -10.57 -30.25
CA LEU A 668 13.20 -9.80 -30.87
C LEU A 668 12.77 -10.47 -32.17
N THR A 669 11.53 -10.95 -32.25
CA THR A 669 10.91 -11.39 -33.50
C THR A 669 9.99 -10.30 -34.04
N THR A 670 10.23 -9.79 -35.24
CA THR A 670 9.41 -8.71 -35.83
C THR A 670 9.21 -8.87 -37.34
N ARG A 671 8.16 -8.26 -37.90
CA ARG A 671 7.93 -8.22 -39.36
C ARG A 671 8.98 -7.35 -40.05
N ASN A 672 9.17 -6.14 -39.56
CA ASN A 672 10.15 -5.17 -40.04
C ASN A 672 10.23 -3.96 -39.10
N PHE A 673 11.20 -3.09 -39.33
CA PHE A 673 11.22 -1.73 -38.81
C PHE A 673 10.69 -0.73 -39.83
N TYR A 674 10.06 0.34 -39.36
CA TYR A 674 9.55 1.41 -40.21
C TYR A 674 9.76 2.78 -39.54
N ASN A 675 10.65 3.59 -40.11
CA ASN A 675 10.83 4.98 -39.70
C ASN A 675 9.99 5.90 -40.59
N LYS A 676 8.96 6.55 -40.04
CA LYS A 676 8.11 7.52 -40.76
C LYS A 676 8.85 8.86 -40.86
N THR A 677 9.42 9.17 -42.02
CA THR A 677 10.15 10.43 -42.29
C THR A 677 9.29 11.60 -42.78
N SER A 678 7.96 11.45 -42.77
CA SER A 678 7.02 12.43 -43.32
C SER A 678 6.83 13.69 -42.46
N TYR A 679 7.42 13.76 -41.27
CA TYR A 679 7.25 14.86 -40.32
C TYR A 679 8.56 15.65 -40.17
N ALA A 680 8.45 16.98 -40.00
CA ALA A 680 9.56 17.92 -40.16
C ALA A 680 10.57 17.92 -38.99
N THR A 681 10.25 17.28 -37.86
CA THR A 681 11.00 17.40 -36.60
C THR A 681 11.40 16.04 -36.02
N ASN A 682 11.53 14.99 -36.82
CA ASN A 682 11.86 13.65 -36.33
C ASN A 682 13.20 13.62 -35.56
N GLY A 683 13.21 13.00 -34.39
CA GLY A 683 14.42 12.70 -33.64
C GLY A 683 15.10 11.41 -34.11
N GLY A 684 15.76 10.69 -33.19
CA GLY A 684 16.55 9.52 -33.53
C GLY A 684 15.76 8.21 -33.58
N ALA A 685 16.02 7.36 -34.58
CA ALA A 685 15.57 5.97 -34.63
C ALA A 685 16.79 5.03 -34.67
N TYR A 686 17.02 4.29 -33.58
CA TYR A 686 18.24 3.50 -33.41
C TYR A 686 17.97 2.02 -33.14
N LEU A 687 18.81 1.19 -33.74
CA LEU A 687 18.90 -0.25 -33.47
C LEU A 687 20.33 -0.58 -33.03
N MET A 688 20.48 -1.03 -31.79
CA MET A 688 21.78 -1.26 -31.16
C MET A 688 21.94 -2.75 -30.85
N PHE A 689 23.03 -3.35 -31.33
CA PHE A 689 23.34 -4.76 -31.08
C PHE A 689 24.45 -4.91 -30.05
N GLY A 690 24.14 -5.61 -28.96
CA GLY A 690 25.08 -6.06 -27.93
C GLY A 690 25.20 -7.58 -27.84
N GLY A 691 24.72 -8.33 -28.84
CA GLY A 691 24.76 -9.81 -28.86
C GLY A 691 23.38 -10.49 -28.87
N GLY A 692 22.28 -9.73 -28.75
CA GLY A 692 20.92 -10.24 -28.84
C GLY A 692 20.48 -10.55 -30.27
N THR A 693 19.47 -11.40 -30.41
CA THR A 693 19.00 -11.89 -31.71
C THR A 693 17.84 -11.06 -32.25
N LEU A 694 18.00 -10.53 -33.46
CA LEU A 694 16.90 -10.02 -34.29
C LEU A 694 16.41 -11.12 -35.23
N ALA A 695 15.14 -11.47 -35.15
CA ALA A 695 14.52 -12.51 -35.96
C ALA A 695 13.39 -12.01 -36.84
N ALA A 696 13.32 -12.52 -38.08
CA ALA A 696 12.24 -12.22 -39.00
C ALA A 696 10.99 -13.06 -38.72
N SER A 697 9.81 -12.45 -38.84
CA SER A 697 8.53 -13.18 -38.83
C SER A 697 7.95 -13.40 -40.24
N ALA A 698 8.40 -12.64 -41.24
CA ALA A 698 7.92 -12.71 -42.62
C ALA A 698 9.05 -12.38 -43.61
N ASP A 699 8.85 -12.75 -44.88
CA ASP A 699 9.71 -12.28 -45.97
C ASP A 699 9.53 -10.76 -46.12
N TYR A 700 10.64 -10.02 -46.23
CA TYR A 700 10.56 -8.56 -46.28
C TYR A 700 11.77 -7.92 -46.97
N SER A 701 11.51 -7.18 -48.05
CA SER A 701 12.55 -6.54 -48.89
C SER A 701 13.22 -5.31 -48.26
N THR A 702 12.70 -4.82 -47.13
CA THR A 702 13.23 -3.66 -46.40
C THR A 702 13.09 -3.92 -44.90
N PHE A 703 13.76 -4.95 -44.41
CA PHE A 703 13.60 -5.44 -43.03
C PHE A 703 14.07 -4.41 -42.00
N VAL A 704 15.23 -3.78 -42.26
CA VAL A 704 15.75 -2.62 -41.52
C VAL A 704 16.04 -1.48 -42.51
N PRO A 705 15.26 -0.39 -42.53
CA PRO A 705 15.30 0.60 -43.60
C PRO A 705 16.51 1.55 -43.49
N VAL A 706 16.97 2.08 -44.64
CA VAL A 706 18.04 3.11 -44.70
C VAL A 706 17.75 4.37 -43.90
N THR A 707 16.47 4.62 -43.60
CA THR A 707 16.01 5.78 -42.84
C THR A 707 16.26 5.65 -41.34
N MET A 708 16.79 4.53 -40.85
CA MET A 708 17.29 4.45 -39.47
C MET A 708 18.41 5.46 -39.24
N SER A 709 18.36 6.20 -38.13
CA SER A 709 19.39 7.18 -37.76
C SER A 709 20.73 6.48 -37.49
N GLY A 710 20.68 5.28 -36.90
CA GLY A 710 21.84 4.42 -36.74
C GLY A 710 21.48 2.96 -36.48
N VAL A 711 22.27 2.06 -37.04
CA VAL A 711 22.27 0.64 -36.74
C VAL A 711 23.70 0.29 -36.35
N TYR A 712 23.95 -0.05 -35.10
CA TYR A 712 25.31 -0.21 -34.57
C TYR A 712 25.56 -1.62 -34.03
N SER A 713 26.73 -2.16 -34.36
CA SER A 713 27.23 -3.43 -33.80
C SER A 713 28.36 -3.13 -32.80
N PHE A 714 28.06 -3.25 -31.50
CA PHE A 714 29.03 -3.02 -30.43
C PHE A 714 29.83 -4.28 -30.15
N ASP A 715 31.08 -4.12 -29.72
CA ASP A 715 31.85 -5.24 -29.14
C ASP A 715 31.27 -5.65 -27.77
N ALA A 716 31.82 -6.67 -27.13
CA ALA A 716 31.40 -7.10 -25.80
C ALA A 716 31.48 -5.95 -24.79
N PHE A 717 30.41 -5.76 -24.01
CA PHE A 717 30.35 -4.79 -22.92
C PHE A 717 29.49 -5.29 -21.77
N GLY A 718 29.89 -4.98 -20.54
CA GLY A 718 29.23 -5.53 -19.36
C GLY A 718 29.19 -7.06 -19.39
N SER A 719 27.97 -7.63 -19.34
CA SER A 719 27.72 -9.07 -19.47
C SER A 719 27.28 -9.50 -20.87
N PHE A 720 27.24 -8.58 -21.84
CA PHE A 720 26.71 -8.84 -23.17
C PHE A 720 27.84 -9.18 -24.16
N ALA A 721 27.60 -10.16 -25.02
CA ALA A 721 28.62 -10.77 -25.87
C ALA A 721 29.11 -9.87 -27.02
N GLY A 722 28.37 -8.81 -27.35
CA GLY A 722 28.63 -7.97 -28.52
C GLY A 722 28.17 -8.62 -29.83
N GLY A 723 28.20 -7.83 -30.90
CA GLY A 723 27.91 -8.27 -32.26
C GLY A 723 26.43 -8.22 -32.64
N ALA A 724 26.18 -8.04 -33.93
CA ALA A 724 24.86 -8.12 -34.52
C ALA A 724 24.50 -9.58 -34.81
N VAL A 725 23.44 -10.10 -34.18
CA VAL A 725 22.94 -11.46 -34.45
C VAL A 725 21.59 -11.36 -35.17
N ILE A 726 21.55 -11.84 -36.42
CA ILE A 726 20.38 -11.75 -37.29
C ILE A 726 19.95 -13.16 -37.71
N ASP A 727 18.76 -13.54 -37.27
CA ASP A 727 18.10 -14.79 -37.60
C ASP A 727 17.06 -14.58 -38.70
N SER A 728 17.37 -15.06 -39.89
CA SER A 728 16.41 -15.07 -41.00
C SER A 728 15.16 -15.89 -40.68
N ASN A 729 15.22 -16.83 -39.73
CA ASN A 729 14.09 -17.63 -39.26
C ASN A 729 13.30 -18.28 -40.42
N GLY A 730 14.02 -18.74 -41.45
CA GLY A 730 13.47 -19.33 -42.66
C GLY A 730 12.83 -18.34 -43.65
N LYS A 731 13.07 -17.04 -43.49
CA LYS A 731 12.55 -15.95 -44.34
C LYS A 731 13.65 -15.29 -45.17
N ASN A 732 13.26 -14.72 -46.29
CA ASN A 732 14.11 -13.88 -47.13
C ASN A 732 13.93 -12.42 -46.72
N ILE A 733 14.99 -11.83 -46.18
CA ILE A 733 15.01 -10.47 -45.67
C ILE A 733 16.16 -9.66 -46.25
N THR A 734 15.94 -8.37 -46.46
CA THR A 734 16.99 -7.44 -46.89
C THR A 734 17.19 -6.34 -45.86
N ILE A 735 18.44 -6.08 -45.50
CA ILE A 735 18.86 -4.95 -44.67
C ILE A 735 19.59 -3.94 -45.57
N PRO A 736 18.89 -2.89 -46.01
CA PRO A 736 19.52 -1.80 -46.74
C PRO A 736 20.22 -0.78 -45.84
N ALA A 737 19.86 -0.68 -44.56
CA ALA A 737 20.61 0.14 -43.61
C ALA A 737 22.06 -0.34 -43.44
N ALA A 738 23.00 0.58 -43.37
CA ALA A 738 24.38 0.26 -42.98
C ALA A 738 24.42 -0.16 -41.50
N ILE A 739 24.93 -1.36 -41.22
CA ILE A 739 25.36 -1.81 -39.89
C ILE A 739 26.75 -1.22 -39.64
N ARG A 740 26.83 -0.31 -38.68
CA ARG A 740 27.99 0.54 -38.44
C ARG A 740 28.81 0.06 -37.26
N LYS A 741 30.12 0.30 -37.31
CA LYS A 741 30.97 0.33 -36.12
C LYS A 741 30.61 1.57 -35.27
N PRO A 742 30.51 1.44 -33.93
CA PRO A 742 30.39 2.59 -33.05
C PRO A 742 31.69 3.42 -33.03
N THR A 743 31.55 4.75 -33.05
CA THR A 743 32.66 5.71 -33.14
C THR A 743 32.84 6.53 -31.86
N GLY A 744 33.98 7.22 -31.74
CA GLY A 744 34.28 8.09 -30.60
C GLY A 744 34.40 7.35 -29.27
N GLN A 745 34.03 8.01 -28.17
CA GLN A 745 33.93 7.38 -26.85
C GLN A 745 32.50 6.96 -26.53
N SER A 746 32.40 6.07 -25.55
CA SER A 746 31.19 5.41 -25.07
C SER A 746 31.07 5.57 -23.55
N VAL A 747 29.85 5.49 -23.02
CA VAL A 747 29.58 5.44 -21.59
C VAL A 747 29.78 4.02 -21.09
N VAL A 748 30.90 3.78 -20.39
CA VAL A 748 31.28 2.44 -19.91
C VAL A 748 30.54 2.09 -18.63
N SER A 749 30.44 3.03 -17.70
CA SER A 749 29.79 2.81 -16.40
C SER A 749 29.29 4.10 -15.78
N ILE A 750 28.23 3.96 -14.99
CA ILE A 750 27.66 5.04 -14.17
C ILE A 750 27.71 4.57 -12.71
N ALA A 751 28.58 5.19 -11.92
CA ALA A 751 28.69 4.88 -10.49
C ALA A 751 27.58 5.56 -9.67
N LEU A 752 27.30 5.02 -8.49
CA LEU A 752 26.46 5.67 -7.48
C LEU A 752 27.35 6.18 -6.34
N ALA A 753 27.27 7.46 -6.03
CA ALA A 753 27.88 8.03 -4.83
C ALA A 753 27.01 7.77 -3.58
N ALA A 754 25.70 7.63 -3.74
CA ALA A 754 24.77 7.19 -2.71
C ALA A 754 23.56 6.46 -3.31
N GLN A 755 23.02 5.46 -2.60
CA GLN A 755 21.96 4.58 -3.10
C GLN A 755 20.52 5.11 -2.92
N GLY A 756 20.34 6.13 -2.06
CA GLY A 756 19.01 6.64 -1.70
C GLY A 756 18.14 5.63 -0.93
N SER A 757 16.86 5.95 -0.74
CA SER A 757 15.84 5.09 -0.10
C SER A 757 14.40 5.60 -0.37
N GLY A 758 13.39 4.78 -0.07
CA GLY A 758 11.98 5.18 -0.19
C GLY A 758 11.37 5.00 -1.59
N TYR A 759 12.13 4.44 -2.55
CA TYR A 759 11.64 4.21 -3.92
C TYR A 759 10.50 3.19 -3.92
N ILE A 760 9.51 3.39 -4.78
CA ILE A 760 8.42 2.44 -5.05
C ILE A 760 8.58 1.69 -6.38
N GLY A 761 9.58 2.06 -7.17
CA GLY A 761 9.88 1.49 -8.49
C GLY A 761 11.18 2.05 -9.06
N GLU A 762 11.65 1.46 -10.15
CA GLU A 762 12.90 1.87 -10.83
C GLU A 762 12.74 3.24 -11.47
N PRO A 763 13.59 4.23 -11.14
CA PRO A 763 13.60 5.48 -11.89
C PRO A 763 14.10 5.25 -13.33
N TYR A 764 13.61 6.04 -14.26
CA TYR A 764 14.16 6.11 -15.61
C TYR A 764 15.55 6.77 -15.58
N VAL A 765 16.55 6.13 -16.18
CA VAL A 765 17.93 6.62 -16.22
C VAL A 765 18.10 7.48 -17.47
N LEU A 766 17.95 8.80 -17.33
CA LEU A 766 18.13 9.75 -18.42
C LEU A 766 19.61 10.10 -18.55
N ILE A 767 20.21 9.83 -19.71
CA ILE A 767 21.60 10.15 -20.05
C ILE A 767 21.60 11.26 -21.09
N GLU A 768 22.15 12.42 -20.75
CA GLU A 768 22.15 13.63 -21.60
C GLU A 768 23.58 14.12 -21.82
N GLY A 769 23.98 14.21 -23.09
CA GLY A 769 25.31 14.64 -23.49
C GLY A 769 25.38 14.94 -24.98
N ASP A 770 26.59 15.05 -25.50
CA ASP A 770 26.89 15.30 -26.91
C ASP A 770 26.88 14.03 -27.77
N GLY A 771 27.10 12.86 -27.16
CA GLY A 771 26.93 11.56 -27.80
C GLY A 771 25.47 11.08 -27.84
N VAL A 772 25.24 9.98 -28.55
CA VAL A 772 23.90 9.41 -28.76
C VAL A 772 23.80 7.94 -28.38
N GLY A 773 22.62 7.52 -27.95
CA GLY A 773 22.25 6.10 -27.83
C GLY A 773 22.74 5.37 -26.57
N ALA A 774 23.46 6.03 -25.66
CA ALA A 774 23.74 5.43 -24.35
C ALA A 774 22.43 5.26 -23.58
N SER A 775 22.22 4.08 -23.01
CA SER A 775 21.03 3.75 -22.21
C SER A 775 21.40 2.82 -21.07
N ALA A 776 20.63 2.88 -19.99
CA ALA A 776 20.88 2.11 -18.79
C ALA A 776 19.59 1.88 -18.00
N VAL A 777 19.64 0.90 -17.10
CA VAL A 777 18.54 0.58 -16.20
C VAL A 777 19.01 0.67 -14.76
N ALA A 778 18.16 1.22 -13.88
CA ALA A 778 18.38 1.19 -12.45
C ALA A 778 17.95 -0.17 -11.90
N ASN A 779 18.73 -0.73 -10.96
CA ASN A 779 18.37 -1.96 -10.27
C ASN A 779 18.00 -1.64 -8.82
N LEU A 780 16.88 -2.18 -8.34
CA LEU A 780 16.41 -1.96 -6.97
C LEU A 780 16.93 -3.03 -6.01
N ALA A 781 17.09 -2.65 -4.74
CA ALA A 781 17.17 -3.55 -3.61
C ALA A 781 16.30 -3.02 -2.46
N ASP A 782 15.91 -3.89 -1.53
CA ASP A 782 15.22 -3.47 -0.30
C ASP A 782 16.06 -2.41 0.43
N ASP A 783 15.42 -1.32 0.90
CA ASP A 783 16.10 -0.26 1.63
C ASP A 783 16.27 -0.54 3.13
N GLY A 784 15.74 -1.67 3.62
CA GLY A 784 15.88 -2.13 5.01
C GLY A 784 14.97 -1.40 5.99
N THR A 785 14.04 -0.55 5.54
CA THR A 785 13.17 0.23 6.43
C THR A 785 11.96 -0.54 6.95
N GLY A 786 11.68 -1.73 6.39
CA GLY A 786 10.48 -2.52 6.69
C GLY A 786 9.18 -1.93 6.14
N LYS A 787 9.25 -0.82 5.37
CA LYS A 787 8.08 -0.16 4.77
C LYS A 787 7.69 -0.71 3.39
N GLY A 788 8.47 -1.66 2.87
CA GLY A 788 8.28 -2.22 1.52
C GLY A 788 8.71 -1.26 0.41
N THR A 789 9.66 -0.37 0.70
CA THR A 789 10.31 0.56 -0.23
C THR A 789 11.72 0.10 -0.59
N PHE A 790 12.33 0.75 -1.58
CA PHE A 790 13.58 0.32 -2.20
C PHE A 790 14.64 1.42 -2.22
N LYS A 791 15.89 1.01 -2.44
CA LYS A 791 17.05 1.84 -2.79
C LYS A 791 17.60 1.43 -4.15
N ILE A 792 18.40 2.28 -4.77
CA ILE A 792 19.07 1.95 -6.04
C ILE A 792 20.35 1.17 -5.74
N ALA A 793 20.37 -0.10 -6.08
CA ALA A 793 21.51 -0.99 -5.85
C ALA A 793 22.66 -0.72 -6.83
N GLY A 794 22.34 -0.39 -8.08
CA GLY A 794 23.31 -0.11 -9.14
C GLY A 794 22.64 0.31 -10.45
N ILE A 795 23.45 0.75 -11.41
CA ILE A 795 23.02 1.11 -12.77
C ILE A 795 23.68 0.14 -13.75
N THR A 796 22.88 -0.54 -14.57
CA THR A 796 23.36 -1.47 -15.60
C THR A 796 23.25 -0.81 -16.96
N MET A 797 24.37 -0.72 -17.68
CA MET A 797 24.37 -0.23 -19.06
C MET A 797 23.67 -1.23 -19.98
N THR A 798 22.71 -0.77 -20.79
CA THR A 798 22.02 -1.56 -21.82
C THR A 798 22.51 -1.21 -23.23
N CYS A 799 23.12 -0.04 -23.39
CA CYS A 799 23.91 0.34 -24.55
C CYS A 799 24.94 1.41 -24.10
N PRO A 800 26.22 1.31 -24.51
CA PRO A 800 27.23 2.28 -24.13
C PRO A 800 27.20 3.56 -25.01
N GLY A 801 26.48 3.55 -26.14
CA GLY A 801 26.31 4.70 -27.03
C GLY A 801 27.55 5.08 -27.83
N VAL A 802 27.46 6.16 -28.61
CA VAL A 802 28.51 6.59 -29.56
C VAL A 802 28.81 8.08 -29.46
N ASP A 803 30.05 8.44 -29.81
CA ASP A 803 30.53 9.81 -30.00
C ASP A 803 30.40 10.76 -28.80
N TYR A 804 30.53 10.25 -27.57
CA TYR A 804 30.68 11.12 -26.40
C TYR A 804 32.09 11.73 -26.39
N SER A 805 32.20 13.06 -26.32
CA SER A 805 33.49 13.74 -26.15
C SER A 805 33.72 14.23 -24.71
N ALA A 806 32.65 14.26 -23.91
CA ALA A 806 32.67 14.54 -22.48
C ALA A 806 31.68 13.64 -21.73
N ALA A 807 31.93 13.43 -20.42
CA ALA A 807 31.06 12.60 -19.60
C ALA A 807 29.63 13.19 -19.57
N PRO A 808 28.59 12.43 -19.95
CA PRO A 808 27.23 12.94 -19.97
C PRO A 808 26.69 13.17 -18.56
N THR A 809 25.67 14.03 -18.47
CA THR A 809 24.87 14.19 -17.27
C THR A 809 23.88 13.03 -17.16
N VAL A 810 23.77 12.44 -15.97
CA VAL A 810 22.81 11.36 -15.71
C VAL A 810 21.81 11.82 -14.65
N THR A 811 20.53 11.71 -14.99
CA THR A 811 19.41 12.08 -14.10
C THR A 811 18.48 10.89 -13.89
N LEU A 812 18.15 10.60 -12.64
CA LEU A 812 17.13 9.60 -12.30
C LEU A 812 15.76 10.27 -12.25
N ARG A 813 14.85 9.89 -13.16
CA ARG A 813 13.51 10.46 -13.27
C ARG A 813 12.44 9.51 -12.73
N GLY A 814 11.63 9.99 -11.80
CA GLY A 814 10.56 9.21 -11.17
C GLY A 814 11.02 8.37 -9.98
N GLY A 815 10.40 7.21 -9.76
CA GLY A 815 10.76 6.29 -8.68
C GLY A 815 9.97 6.44 -7.37
N GLY A 816 9.11 7.47 -7.26
CA GLY A 816 8.28 7.73 -6.08
C GLY A 816 8.33 9.19 -5.63
N THR A 817 7.29 9.64 -4.91
CA THR A 817 7.28 10.92 -4.19
C THR A 817 7.91 10.71 -2.81
N ASN A 818 8.53 11.74 -2.24
CA ASN A 818 9.16 11.69 -0.91
C ASN A 818 10.30 10.64 -0.77
N VAL A 819 11.05 10.39 -1.85
CA VAL A 819 12.25 9.54 -1.83
C VAL A 819 13.45 10.31 -1.29
N THR A 820 14.35 9.62 -0.60
CA THR A 820 15.73 10.12 -0.43
C THR A 820 16.46 9.78 -1.72
N ALA A 821 16.74 10.78 -2.54
CA ALA A 821 17.29 10.55 -3.87
C ALA A 821 18.67 9.86 -3.81
N ALA A 822 18.87 8.89 -4.69
CA ALA A 822 20.20 8.37 -5.01
C ALA A 822 21.05 9.48 -5.66
N VAL A 823 22.36 9.45 -5.41
CA VAL A 823 23.31 10.42 -5.92
C VAL A 823 24.17 9.73 -6.97
N ILE A 824 24.15 10.26 -8.20
CA ILE A 824 25.03 9.77 -9.26
C ILE A 824 26.47 10.16 -8.94
N GLY A 825 27.38 9.19 -9.07
CA GLY A 825 28.82 9.37 -8.93
C GLY A 825 29.48 9.62 -10.28
N THR A 826 30.72 9.13 -10.42
CA THR A 826 31.49 9.28 -11.66
C THR A 826 30.86 8.53 -12.83
N VAL A 827 30.77 9.20 -13.98
CA VAL A 827 30.46 8.59 -15.28
C VAL A 827 31.77 8.37 -16.04
N THR A 828 32.07 7.13 -16.38
CA THR A 828 33.33 6.74 -17.01
C THR A 828 33.15 6.57 -18.51
N LEU A 829 34.01 7.23 -19.30
CA LEU A 829 34.07 7.07 -20.74
C LEU A 829 35.19 6.11 -21.17
N GLY A 830 34.99 5.46 -22.31
CA GLY A 830 35.99 4.57 -22.94
C GLY A 830 35.83 4.51 -24.45
N THR A 831 36.90 4.15 -25.17
CA THR A 831 36.90 4.08 -26.64
C THR A 831 35.91 3.04 -27.15
N ASN A 832 35.11 3.40 -28.16
CA ASN A 832 34.22 2.45 -28.81
C ASN A 832 34.99 1.39 -29.62
N VAL A 833 34.57 0.14 -29.46
CA VAL A 833 35.04 -1.01 -30.24
C VAL A 833 33.84 -1.62 -30.95
N GLY A 834 34.02 -2.01 -32.22
CA GLY A 834 32.94 -2.55 -33.05
C GLY A 834 32.88 -4.06 -32.98
N GLY A 835 31.66 -4.59 -32.87
CA GLY A 835 31.37 -6.03 -32.89
C GLY A 835 31.28 -6.57 -34.31
N GLY A 836 31.00 -7.87 -34.42
CA GLY A 836 30.84 -8.58 -35.69
C GLY A 836 29.39 -8.69 -36.18
N LEU A 837 29.17 -9.59 -37.13
CA LEU A 837 27.86 -9.96 -37.67
C LEU A 837 27.71 -11.49 -37.65
N THR A 838 26.62 -12.01 -37.11
CA THR A 838 26.27 -13.43 -37.13
C THR A 838 24.93 -13.64 -37.84
N LYS A 839 24.95 -14.43 -38.91
CA LYS A 839 23.77 -14.85 -39.67
C LYS A 839 23.30 -16.23 -39.22
N LEU A 840 22.03 -16.30 -38.79
CA LEU A 840 21.32 -17.51 -38.39
C LEU A 840 20.08 -17.76 -39.29
N GLY A 841 19.45 -18.93 -39.10
CA GLY A 841 18.24 -19.35 -39.80
C GLY A 841 18.47 -19.77 -41.25
N THR A 842 17.55 -20.55 -41.80
CA THR A 842 17.69 -21.19 -43.13
C THR A 842 17.36 -20.27 -44.31
N GLY A 843 16.81 -19.08 -44.07
CA GLY A 843 16.45 -18.12 -45.13
C GLY A 843 17.63 -17.26 -45.60
N THR A 844 17.35 -16.36 -46.54
CA THR A 844 18.35 -15.44 -47.09
C THR A 844 18.37 -14.12 -46.32
N LEU A 845 19.55 -13.68 -45.88
CA LEU A 845 19.80 -12.31 -45.47
C LEU A 845 20.57 -11.60 -46.59
N SER A 846 19.93 -10.61 -47.22
CA SER A 846 20.57 -9.75 -48.20
C SER A 846 21.05 -8.45 -47.56
N LEU A 847 22.33 -8.12 -47.67
CA LEU A 847 22.90 -6.85 -47.21
C LEU A 847 23.12 -5.94 -48.41
N SER A 848 22.47 -4.77 -48.44
CA SER A 848 22.62 -3.80 -49.53
C SER A 848 23.15 -2.43 -49.09
N GLY A 849 23.41 -2.26 -47.79
CA GLY A 849 24.07 -1.07 -47.24
C GLY A 849 25.60 -1.22 -47.20
N ALA A 850 26.32 -0.10 -47.18
CA ALA A 850 27.77 -0.07 -46.95
C ALA A 850 28.07 -0.26 -45.46
N ASN A 851 28.44 -1.47 -45.06
CA ASN A 851 28.60 -1.84 -43.65
C ASN A 851 30.01 -1.50 -43.15
N THR A 852 30.12 -1.11 -41.87
CA THR A 852 31.39 -0.68 -41.26
C THR A 852 31.68 -1.31 -39.90
N TYR A 853 30.91 -2.33 -39.47
CA TYR A 853 31.23 -3.10 -38.27
C TYR A 853 32.65 -3.69 -38.34
N ALA A 854 33.27 -4.01 -37.19
CA ALA A 854 34.71 -4.29 -37.12
C ALA A 854 35.06 -5.74 -36.75
N GLY A 855 34.14 -6.48 -36.14
CA GLY A 855 34.33 -7.89 -35.82
C GLY A 855 34.01 -8.83 -37.00
N ALA A 856 34.27 -10.13 -36.79
CA ALA A 856 34.10 -11.15 -37.82
C ALA A 856 32.64 -11.29 -38.32
N THR A 857 32.49 -11.68 -39.59
CA THR A 857 31.21 -12.10 -40.17
C THR A 857 31.07 -13.61 -40.11
N THR A 858 30.12 -14.11 -39.33
CA THR A 858 29.83 -15.54 -39.19
C THR A 858 28.54 -15.93 -39.93
N VAL A 859 28.62 -16.89 -40.85
CA VAL A 859 27.47 -17.46 -41.56
C VAL A 859 27.23 -18.88 -41.03
N SER A 860 26.31 -19.01 -40.08
CA SER A 860 26.03 -20.30 -39.44
C SER A 860 25.02 -21.15 -40.20
N ASN A 861 24.05 -20.53 -40.87
CA ASN A 861 23.01 -21.23 -41.63
C ASN A 861 22.35 -20.32 -42.69
N GLY A 862 21.66 -20.93 -43.66
CA GLY A 862 20.99 -20.26 -44.76
C GLY A 862 21.97 -19.51 -45.67
N THR A 863 21.51 -18.44 -46.30
CA THR A 863 22.33 -17.63 -47.23
C THR A 863 22.56 -16.23 -46.67
N LEU A 864 23.82 -15.77 -46.66
CA LEU A 864 24.17 -14.35 -46.58
C LEU A 864 24.52 -13.89 -48.00
N HIS A 865 23.70 -13.01 -48.57
CA HIS A 865 23.83 -12.49 -49.92
C HIS A 865 24.28 -11.03 -49.92
N LEU A 866 25.36 -10.73 -50.64
CA LEU A 866 25.83 -9.36 -50.85
C LEU A 866 25.04 -8.74 -52.01
N ALA A 867 24.18 -7.78 -51.70
CA ALA A 867 23.45 -7.00 -52.70
C ALA A 867 24.14 -5.66 -53.03
N ALA A 868 25.32 -5.40 -52.46
CA ALA A 868 26.19 -4.27 -52.75
C ALA A 868 27.66 -4.66 -52.53
N ALA A 869 28.60 -3.99 -53.20
CA ALA A 869 30.04 -4.27 -53.02
C ALA A 869 30.48 -4.08 -51.56
N GLU A 870 30.10 -2.97 -50.91
CA GLU A 870 30.49 -2.69 -49.52
C GLU A 870 29.60 -3.36 -48.47
N ALA A 871 28.89 -4.43 -48.84
CA ALA A 871 28.03 -5.17 -47.93
C ALA A 871 28.80 -5.94 -46.85
N LEU A 872 30.08 -6.25 -47.07
CA LEU A 872 31.00 -6.74 -46.03
C LEU A 872 32.09 -5.70 -45.78
N PRO A 873 32.39 -5.31 -44.53
CA PRO A 873 33.49 -4.40 -44.24
C PRO A 873 34.83 -5.02 -44.64
N ALA A 874 35.66 -4.25 -45.35
CA ALA A 874 36.98 -4.70 -45.79
C ALA A 874 37.89 -5.04 -44.60
N GLY A 875 38.74 -6.05 -44.76
CA GLY A 875 39.71 -6.49 -43.75
C GLY A 875 39.12 -7.18 -42.51
N THR A 876 37.80 -7.38 -42.44
CA THR A 876 37.20 -8.19 -41.36
C THR A 876 37.28 -9.67 -41.67
N ASP A 877 37.42 -10.50 -40.63
CA ASP A 877 37.44 -11.95 -40.74
C ASP A 877 36.08 -12.52 -41.17
N LEU A 878 36.12 -13.67 -41.86
CA LEU A 878 34.94 -14.37 -42.35
C LEU A 878 34.93 -15.80 -41.79
N ASN A 879 33.81 -16.21 -41.21
CA ASN A 879 33.62 -17.55 -40.66
C ASN A 879 32.37 -18.22 -41.28
N VAL A 880 32.54 -19.34 -42.00
CA VAL A 880 31.42 -20.08 -42.59
C VAL A 880 31.27 -21.44 -41.89
N ALA A 881 30.19 -21.62 -41.14
CA ALA A 881 29.98 -22.76 -40.27
C ALA A 881 28.81 -23.68 -40.69
N GLY A 882 28.41 -23.63 -41.95
CA GLY A 882 27.34 -24.47 -42.51
C GLY A 882 26.38 -23.77 -43.49
N GLY A 883 26.46 -22.44 -43.63
CA GLY A 883 25.65 -21.67 -44.57
C GLY A 883 26.33 -21.37 -45.92
N THR A 884 25.68 -20.53 -46.71
CA THR A 884 26.20 -20.00 -47.99
C THR A 884 26.56 -18.52 -47.84
N LEU A 885 27.82 -18.18 -48.12
CA LEU A 885 28.25 -16.81 -48.38
C LEU A 885 28.20 -16.57 -49.89
N ASP A 886 27.19 -15.82 -50.36
CA ASP A 886 27.01 -15.43 -51.76
C ASP A 886 27.50 -14.00 -51.95
N LEU A 887 28.61 -13.85 -52.70
CA LEU A 887 29.28 -12.57 -52.91
C LEU A 887 28.59 -11.67 -53.95
N GLY A 888 27.45 -12.09 -54.52
CA GLY A 888 26.62 -11.23 -55.38
C GLY A 888 27.25 -10.82 -56.72
N GLY A 889 28.32 -11.49 -57.14
CA GLY A 889 29.15 -11.15 -58.29
C GLY A 889 30.25 -10.13 -58.00
N PHE A 890 30.40 -9.69 -56.75
CA PHE A 890 31.38 -8.67 -56.35
C PHE A 890 32.76 -9.26 -56.04
N SER A 891 33.78 -8.41 -56.14
CA SER A 891 35.13 -8.69 -55.64
C SER A 891 35.33 -8.05 -54.26
N ARG A 892 35.78 -8.82 -53.27
CA ARG A 892 36.00 -8.36 -51.89
C ARG A 892 37.40 -8.69 -51.38
N THR A 893 37.91 -7.82 -50.50
CA THR A 893 39.15 -8.05 -49.74
C THR A 893 38.82 -8.10 -48.25
N ASN A 894 39.10 -9.24 -47.62
CA ASN A 894 38.77 -9.53 -46.23
C ASN A 894 39.95 -10.15 -45.50
N GLY A 895 39.84 -10.26 -44.18
CA GLY A 895 40.92 -10.78 -43.32
C GLY A 895 41.06 -12.30 -43.40
N ALA A 896 41.17 -12.95 -42.25
CA ALA A 896 41.23 -14.41 -42.20
C ALA A 896 39.88 -15.03 -42.56
N PHE A 897 39.89 -16.02 -43.45
CA PHE A 897 38.75 -16.87 -43.73
C PHE A 897 38.88 -18.19 -43.00
N THR A 898 37.91 -18.53 -42.17
CA THR A 898 37.78 -19.85 -41.55
C THR A 898 36.46 -20.48 -41.96
N ALA A 899 36.43 -21.79 -42.19
CA ALA A 899 35.16 -22.47 -42.39
C ALA A 899 35.19 -23.90 -41.88
N SER A 900 34.12 -24.33 -41.22
CA SER A 900 33.94 -25.73 -40.82
C SER A 900 33.18 -26.55 -41.87
N ALA A 901 32.23 -25.90 -42.56
CA ALA A 901 31.40 -26.43 -43.65
C ALA A 901 30.68 -25.26 -44.36
N GLY A 902 30.10 -25.49 -45.54
CA GLY A 902 29.22 -24.52 -46.20
C GLY A 902 29.56 -24.27 -47.66
N VAL A 903 29.17 -23.10 -48.18
CA VAL A 903 29.44 -22.67 -49.56
C VAL A 903 29.94 -21.23 -49.59
N ILE A 904 30.93 -20.93 -50.42
CA ILE A 904 31.26 -19.57 -50.86
C ILE A 904 30.96 -19.51 -52.35
N ALA A 905 30.16 -18.55 -52.81
CA ALA A 905 29.68 -18.53 -54.20
C ALA A 905 29.72 -17.14 -54.82
N ASN A 906 29.72 -17.12 -56.17
CA ASN A 906 29.31 -15.99 -56.99
C ASN A 906 30.11 -14.69 -56.70
N GLY A 907 31.41 -14.69 -56.99
CA GLY A 907 32.27 -13.50 -56.87
C GLY A 907 33.75 -13.85 -56.73
N VAL A 908 34.55 -12.86 -56.32
CA VAL A 908 35.99 -13.00 -56.06
C VAL A 908 36.28 -12.57 -54.62
N LEU A 909 37.09 -13.33 -53.90
CA LEU A 909 37.47 -13.04 -52.52
C LEU A 909 38.99 -13.09 -52.36
N THR A 910 39.60 -11.94 -52.06
CA THR A 910 41.01 -11.82 -51.67
C THR A 910 41.11 -11.86 -50.14
N LEU A 911 41.98 -12.72 -49.60
CA LEU A 911 42.08 -12.98 -48.16
C LEU A 911 43.53 -12.99 -47.68
N ASP A 912 43.72 -12.55 -46.43
CA ASP A 912 45.00 -12.66 -45.73
C ASP A 912 45.39 -14.13 -45.50
N SER A 913 44.40 -14.97 -45.18
CA SER A 913 44.58 -16.42 -44.98
C SER A 913 43.28 -17.18 -45.19
N PHE A 914 43.40 -18.48 -45.46
CA PHE A 914 42.26 -19.38 -45.64
C PHE A 914 42.50 -20.69 -44.91
N THR A 915 41.61 -21.01 -43.97
CA THR A 915 41.67 -22.24 -43.17
C THR A 915 40.34 -22.99 -43.21
N LYS A 916 40.36 -24.22 -43.74
CA LYS A 916 39.26 -25.17 -43.64
C LYS A 916 39.46 -26.04 -42.40
N THR A 917 38.55 -25.92 -41.44
CA THR A 917 38.52 -26.66 -40.18
C THR A 917 37.32 -27.60 -40.13
N GLY A 918 37.13 -28.38 -39.06
CA GLY A 918 35.95 -29.22 -38.85
C GLY A 918 35.76 -30.36 -39.89
N THR A 919 34.92 -31.34 -39.57
CA THR A 919 34.75 -32.55 -40.41
C THR A 919 33.85 -32.36 -41.64
N GLY A 920 33.18 -31.21 -41.77
CA GLY A 920 32.22 -30.95 -42.83
C GLY A 920 32.84 -30.65 -44.19
N THR A 921 31.99 -30.47 -45.20
CA THR A 921 32.39 -30.08 -46.57
C THR A 921 32.21 -28.58 -46.77
N LEU A 922 33.24 -27.91 -47.27
CA LEU A 922 33.18 -26.54 -47.81
C LEU A 922 33.19 -26.58 -49.33
N ILE A 923 32.25 -25.89 -49.97
CA ILE A 923 32.15 -25.78 -51.43
C ILE A 923 32.66 -24.40 -51.86
N LEU A 924 33.72 -24.39 -52.65
CA LEU A 924 34.26 -23.19 -53.32
C LEU A 924 33.62 -23.06 -54.70
N ALA A 925 32.61 -22.20 -54.79
CA ALA A 925 31.94 -21.75 -56.02
C ALA A 925 32.24 -20.28 -56.36
N ALA A 926 33.13 -19.64 -55.61
CA ALA A 926 33.70 -18.31 -55.86
C ALA A 926 35.19 -18.44 -56.21
N SER A 927 35.75 -17.43 -56.87
CA SER A 927 37.20 -17.31 -57.02
C SER A 927 37.80 -16.85 -55.70
N VAL A 928 38.85 -17.52 -55.23
CA VAL A 928 39.55 -17.16 -53.99
C VAL A 928 41.01 -16.90 -54.32
N ASP A 929 41.51 -15.75 -53.86
CA ASP A 929 42.90 -15.32 -53.99
C ASP A 929 43.48 -15.12 -52.59
N THR A 930 44.64 -15.70 -52.30
CA THR A 930 45.24 -15.66 -50.97
C THR A 930 46.74 -15.41 -51.04
N ASP A 931 47.25 -14.57 -50.16
CA ASP A 931 48.68 -14.25 -50.09
C ASP A 931 49.54 -15.42 -49.55
N VAL A 932 48.87 -16.43 -48.96
CA VAL A 932 49.46 -17.66 -48.41
C VAL A 932 48.73 -18.90 -48.94
N PRO A 933 49.34 -20.10 -48.93
CA PRO A 933 48.66 -21.33 -49.34
C PRO A 933 47.39 -21.61 -48.54
N LEU A 934 46.36 -22.17 -49.19
CA LEU A 934 45.13 -22.61 -48.53
C LEU A 934 45.44 -23.75 -47.53
N LEU A 935 45.05 -23.59 -46.26
CA LEU A 935 45.26 -24.59 -45.22
C LEU A 935 43.99 -25.43 -44.99
N ILE A 936 44.09 -26.76 -45.13
CA ILE A 936 43.01 -27.69 -44.82
C ILE A 936 43.40 -28.49 -43.57
N GLU A 937 42.93 -28.07 -42.41
CA GLU A 937 43.22 -28.74 -41.14
C GLU A 937 42.35 -29.99 -40.93
N ASN A 938 41.09 -29.97 -41.39
CA ASN A 938 40.18 -31.11 -41.28
C ASN A 938 39.01 -31.02 -42.30
N GLY A 939 38.39 -32.16 -42.61
CA GLY A 939 37.23 -32.27 -43.51
C GLY A 939 37.57 -32.07 -44.99
N THR A 940 36.55 -31.70 -45.79
CA THR A 940 36.68 -31.65 -47.25
C THR A 940 36.54 -30.24 -47.80
N LEU A 941 37.50 -29.83 -48.65
CA LEU A 941 37.36 -28.69 -49.55
C LEU A 941 36.96 -29.18 -50.94
N ARG A 942 35.83 -28.71 -51.47
CA ARG A 942 35.30 -29.13 -52.78
C ARG A 942 35.15 -27.93 -53.72
N LEU A 943 35.80 -27.97 -54.88
CA LEU A 943 35.60 -26.98 -55.93
C LEU A 943 34.28 -27.27 -56.68
N ALA A 944 33.42 -26.26 -56.86
CA ALA A 944 32.10 -26.43 -57.45
C ALA A 944 32.13 -26.75 -58.95
N SER A 945 33.20 -26.37 -59.64
CA SER A 945 33.40 -26.53 -61.08
C SER A 945 34.74 -27.20 -61.42
N ALA A 946 35.19 -28.17 -60.61
CA ALA A 946 36.35 -28.96 -60.98
C ALA A 946 36.01 -29.87 -62.18
N THR A 947 36.61 -29.59 -63.34
CA THR A 947 36.86 -30.61 -64.35
C THR A 947 38.03 -31.47 -63.86
N PRO A 948 37.84 -32.76 -63.51
CA PRO A 948 38.97 -33.60 -63.18
C PRO A 948 39.92 -33.70 -64.38
N GLY A 949 41.22 -33.49 -64.14
CA GLY A 949 42.25 -33.52 -65.18
C GLY A 949 43.63 -33.24 -64.61
N LEU A 950 44.62 -34.01 -65.07
CA LEU A 950 46.03 -33.69 -64.89
C LEU A 950 46.40 -32.77 -66.06
N LEU A 951 46.99 -31.61 -65.80
CA LEU A 951 47.50 -30.73 -66.85
C LEU A 951 48.98 -31.04 -67.03
N GLU A 952 49.41 -31.28 -68.27
CA GLU A 952 50.81 -31.48 -68.60
C GLU A 952 51.34 -30.34 -69.46
N GLY A 953 52.60 -29.95 -69.23
CA GLY A 953 53.32 -28.97 -70.03
C GLY A 953 54.77 -29.39 -70.22
N PRO A 954 55.34 -29.30 -71.44
CA PRO A 954 56.74 -29.59 -71.69
C PRO A 954 57.64 -28.41 -71.27
N LEU A 955 58.68 -28.69 -70.50
CA LEU A 955 59.82 -27.81 -70.27
C LEU A 955 60.97 -28.23 -71.21
N SER A 956 61.34 -27.33 -72.11
CA SER A 956 62.47 -27.52 -73.02
C SER A 956 63.76 -27.14 -72.31
N GLY A 957 64.58 -28.13 -71.92
CA GLY A 957 65.86 -27.93 -71.26
C GLY A 957 66.04 -28.77 -69.99
N ALA A 958 67.18 -28.61 -69.31
CA ALA A 958 67.45 -29.26 -68.03
C ALA A 958 66.51 -28.71 -66.94
N PHE A 959 66.04 -29.60 -66.06
CA PHE A 959 65.11 -29.27 -64.97
C PHE A 959 65.61 -28.13 -64.09
N ASN A 960 64.87 -27.01 -64.05
CA ASN A 960 65.13 -25.87 -63.17
C ASN A 960 63.89 -25.61 -62.30
N THR A 961 64.04 -25.67 -60.98
CA THR A 961 62.94 -25.53 -60.01
C THR A 961 62.50 -24.09 -59.75
N THR A 962 63.03 -23.10 -60.48
CA THR A 962 62.78 -21.67 -60.22
C THR A 962 61.97 -20.93 -61.29
N GLU A 963 61.60 -21.57 -62.41
CA GLU A 963 60.75 -20.93 -63.43
C GLU A 963 59.26 -21.20 -63.21
N SER A 964 58.44 -20.14 -63.28
CA SER A 964 56.98 -20.22 -63.26
C SER A 964 56.46 -20.72 -64.62
N LEU A 965 55.59 -21.73 -64.62
CA LEU A 965 54.95 -22.24 -65.84
C LEU A 965 54.12 -21.14 -66.53
N SER A 966 54.43 -20.86 -67.79
CA SER A 966 53.59 -20.07 -68.70
C SER A 966 52.26 -20.80 -68.93
N THR A 967 51.13 -20.13 -68.66
CA THR A 967 49.76 -20.67 -68.83
C THR A 967 49.39 -21.00 -70.28
N ASN A 968 50.26 -20.68 -71.26
CA ASN A 968 49.98 -20.81 -72.69
C ASN A 968 50.33 -22.17 -73.33
N ILE A 969 50.82 -23.17 -72.57
CA ILE A 969 51.24 -24.50 -73.12
C ILE A 969 50.67 -25.68 -72.31
N LEU A 970 49.58 -25.49 -71.55
CA LEU A 970 48.97 -26.58 -70.79
C LEU A 970 47.92 -27.31 -71.64
N VAL A 971 48.07 -28.63 -71.81
CA VAL A 971 47.04 -29.50 -72.38
C VAL A 971 46.44 -30.33 -71.25
N GLN A 972 45.11 -30.39 -71.16
CA GLN A 972 44.42 -31.26 -70.21
C GLN A 972 44.59 -32.72 -70.64
N LEU A 973 45.24 -33.55 -69.82
CA LEU A 973 45.10 -35.00 -69.95
C LEU A 973 43.63 -35.33 -69.68
N THR A 974 42.88 -35.52 -70.74
CA THR A 974 41.75 -36.44 -70.66
C THR A 974 42.34 -37.80 -70.31
N THR A 975 41.71 -38.54 -69.40
CA THR A 975 42.15 -39.85 -68.87
C THR A 975 42.34 -40.96 -69.92
N ARG A 976 42.36 -40.63 -71.22
CA ARG A 976 42.50 -41.54 -72.35
C ARG A 976 43.96 -41.76 -72.78
N MET A 977 44.89 -40.83 -72.53
CA MET A 977 46.27 -40.99 -73.02
C MET A 977 47.10 -42.01 -72.21
N ALA A 978 46.72 -42.31 -70.97
CA ALA A 978 47.41 -43.32 -70.14
C ALA A 978 47.02 -44.78 -70.46
N ASN A 979 46.08 -45.03 -71.38
CA ASN A 979 45.50 -46.36 -71.61
C ASN A 979 45.62 -46.86 -73.06
N VAL A 980 46.44 -46.22 -73.88
CA VAL A 980 46.76 -46.68 -75.24
C VAL A 980 48.18 -47.24 -75.26
N ASN A 981 48.33 -48.49 -75.69
CA ASN A 981 49.60 -49.24 -75.77
C ASN A 981 50.50 -48.76 -76.93
N THR A 982 50.33 -47.51 -77.37
CA THR A 982 51.11 -46.85 -78.41
C THR A 982 51.92 -45.75 -77.75
N GLN A 983 53.24 -45.90 -77.76
CA GLN A 983 54.24 -44.90 -77.38
C GLN A 983 53.76 -43.46 -77.66
N PRO A 984 53.74 -42.55 -76.67
CA PRO A 984 53.37 -41.16 -76.93
C PRO A 984 54.56 -40.40 -77.56
N PRO A 985 54.35 -39.20 -78.13
CA PRO A 985 55.38 -38.44 -78.87
C PRO A 985 56.34 -37.68 -77.93
N TRP A 986 57.13 -38.39 -77.13
CA TRP A 986 58.10 -37.77 -76.22
C TRP A 986 59.39 -37.52 -77.00
N SER A 987 59.73 -36.26 -77.28
CA SER A 987 61.03 -35.89 -77.84
C SER A 987 62.12 -35.98 -76.77
N SER A 988 63.31 -36.46 -77.12
CA SER A 988 64.47 -36.52 -76.22
C SER A 988 64.77 -35.16 -75.58
N ASN A 989 65.13 -35.15 -74.28
CA ASN A 989 65.47 -33.97 -73.47
C ASN A 989 64.33 -32.99 -73.12
N VAL A 990 63.09 -33.48 -72.96
CA VAL A 990 61.96 -32.66 -72.46
C VAL A 990 61.51 -33.18 -71.09
N THR A 991 61.43 -32.29 -70.10
CA THR A 991 60.86 -32.61 -68.79
C THR A 991 59.38 -32.20 -68.77
N TYR A 992 58.47 -33.12 -68.46
CA TYR A 992 57.06 -32.80 -68.32
C TYR A 992 56.74 -32.51 -66.85
N LEU A 993 56.18 -31.33 -66.57
CA LEU A 993 55.59 -31.03 -65.26
C LEU A 993 54.09 -31.30 -65.30
N TYR A 994 53.61 -32.01 -64.27
CA TYR A 994 52.21 -32.29 -64.07
C TYR A 994 51.68 -31.41 -62.93
N THR A 995 50.56 -30.73 -63.17
CA THR A 995 49.83 -30.00 -62.13
C THR A 995 48.34 -30.32 -62.24
N GLY A 996 47.66 -30.44 -61.10
CA GLY A 996 46.25 -30.79 -61.05
C GLY A 996 45.92 -31.72 -59.88
N TYR A 997 44.67 -32.16 -59.81
CA TYR A 997 44.16 -33.00 -58.72
C TYR A 997 43.55 -34.27 -59.28
N LEU A 998 43.88 -35.41 -58.66
CA LEU A 998 43.33 -36.72 -58.99
C LEU A 998 42.09 -36.97 -58.16
N TRP A 999 40.99 -37.35 -58.81
CA TRP A 999 39.75 -37.69 -58.13
C TRP A 999 39.59 -39.21 -58.06
N ASN A 1000 39.76 -39.78 -56.85
CA ASN A 1000 39.39 -41.17 -56.56
C ASN A 1000 37.85 -41.28 -56.43
N ARG A 1001 37.20 -42.06 -57.30
CA ARG A 1001 35.75 -42.35 -57.22
C ARG A 1001 35.44 -43.67 -56.48
N SER A 1002 36.45 -44.35 -55.94
CA SER A 1002 36.30 -45.59 -55.19
C SER A 1002 36.07 -45.31 -53.70
N GLU A 1003 35.30 -46.17 -53.03
CA GLU A 1003 35.15 -46.18 -51.57
C GLU A 1003 36.39 -46.75 -50.85
N SER A 1004 37.38 -47.23 -51.59
CA SER A 1004 38.65 -47.78 -51.08
C SER A 1004 39.87 -46.93 -51.44
N ASP A 1005 40.94 -47.05 -50.65
CA ASP A 1005 42.26 -46.52 -51.00
C ASP A 1005 42.70 -47.08 -52.36
N VAL A 1006 43.20 -46.22 -53.25
CA VAL A 1006 43.86 -46.63 -54.49
C VAL A 1006 45.25 -46.00 -54.53
N THR A 1007 46.25 -46.85 -54.77
CA THR A 1007 47.62 -46.41 -54.99
C THR A 1007 47.77 -45.86 -56.40
N TRP A 1008 48.26 -44.63 -56.52
CA TRP A 1008 48.59 -44.01 -57.81
C TRP A 1008 50.11 -44.02 -57.97
N THR A 1009 50.61 -44.66 -59.01
CA THR A 1009 52.05 -44.69 -59.31
C THR A 1009 52.34 -43.68 -60.42
N PHE A 1010 53.07 -42.62 -60.09
CA PHE A 1010 53.58 -41.66 -61.07
C PHE A 1010 55.04 -41.97 -61.39
N GLY A 1011 55.23 -42.74 -62.46
CA GLY A 1011 56.48 -42.95 -63.20
C GLY A 1011 57.50 -43.90 -62.59
N GLU A 1012 57.89 -44.96 -63.34
CA GLU A 1012 59.20 -45.03 -64.02
C GLU A 1012 59.23 -46.21 -65.01
N ASN A 1013 59.57 -45.92 -66.28
CA ASN A 1013 60.81 -46.40 -66.91
C ASN A 1013 61.13 -45.53 -68.13
#